data_AF-E1JRR9-F1
#
_entry.id   AF-E1JRR9-F1
#
_cell.length_a   1.000
_cell.length_b   1.000
_cell.length_c   1.000
_cell.angle_alpha   90.00
_cell.angle_beta   90.00
_cell.angle_gamma   90.00
#
_symmetry.space_group_name_H-M   'P 1'
#
loop_
_entity.id
_entity.type
_entity.pdbx_description
1 polymer ?
#
loop_
_entity_poly.entity_id
_entity_poly.type
_entity_poly.pdbx_seq_one_letter_code
_entity_poly.pdbx_strand_id
1 'polypeptide(L)'
;MPFDAALWTRIAHDDAAIYLRPDAPDWFVPNAAGDAALLAAGDGLRPDIEASIFLERLPDNPPAPYAGRAAALPLTGLAELWLHVTDRCNLACRHCLFCSGPAATRELSTATALSRIAQARALGCRVFALTGGEPFLHPGFEAILDAALADPAAHVVVLTNGTGFGDATPGLARWPRERLHFQVSCDGLQARHDALRGAGAFTRLLADVRAARALGYGVTLSFCPTRDNLADLPGVVTVAADVGAAGLHLMWHFTVGRAEHDDQPDLDALYRSVVAAAEQAEARGLGIDNLEALATQVFAPVGTRHDGTTAGYTSVAVGPDDKLYPSPALIGVDALATPISDAAGGLEAAWRGSPVLAGLREATCAASDAPWRFILGGGDPDHSYRHSGTFSGHDPYQPLLERLATWMIARESRVVSPRLPAGRPGLALKMGEMHESCHAHGEVALAHTNCLLSIADAGSLSQIKAFYTEAAAVEKGDIVNPVHYPLDMVEHIPERYRVRGYGCGSPIADAGLSPGETMVDLGCGAGVECLIAAKKVGAKGRVIGLDMLPAMLARARTAAGATAEVLGYANAVFFQGYLEAMPLADATADCVTSNCVLNLSTRKRRLYAEIFRILKPGGRIVFSDVATETPATAAICNDPTLRGECISGTLTQKDLVAILEESGFVGIRFLRRFPYRVVQDHQFYSVTVVARKPQPAPVRRKVLYRGPFRAIVTASGEVLRAGEVKEIALHEEDRRAEAIFVLDEAGRIANPEFDAGTNSCGCGTPAEPSEEVAALLQKLPTHDRLAEFNLAPPAQQ
;
A
#
# COMPACT_ATOMS: atom_id res chain seq x y z
N MET A 1 8.09 -19.39 -20.58
CA MET A 1 7.07 -20.32 -21.12
C MET A 1 5.91 -19.47 -21.62
N PRO A 2 5.16 -19.90 -22.65
CA PRO A 2 3.94 -19.19 -23.04
C PRO A 2 2.97 -19.16 -21.85
N PHE A 3 2.14 -18.12 -21.79
CA PHE A 3 1.13 -17.99 -20.76
C PHE A 3 0.10 -19.13 -20.86
N ASP A 4 -0.23 -19.77 -19.75
CA ASP A 4 -1.21 -20.84 -19.61
C ASP A 4 -2.45 -20.34 -18.86
N ALA A 5 -3.47 -19.97 -19.63
CA ALA A 5 -4.74 -19.48 -19.10
C ALA A 5 -5.46 -20.51 -18.21
N ALA A 6 -5.16 -21.81 -18.31
CA ALA A 6 -5.79 -22.84 -17.50
C ALA A 6 -5.39 -22.79 -16.02
N LEU A 7 -4.27 -22.14 -15.69
CA LEU A 7 -3.81 -21.93 -14.32
C LEU A 7 -4.55 -20.80 -13.60
N TRP A 8 -5.35 -20.03 -14.31
CA TRP A 8 -5.98 -18.81 -13.82
C TRP A 8 -7.50 -18.92 -13.76
N THR A 9 -8.07 -18.48 -12.64
CA THR A 9 -9.53 -18.38 -12.46
C THR A 9 -9.98 -16.97 -12.77
N ARG A 10 -10.86 -16.80 -13.76
CA ARG A 10 -11.47 -15.52 -14.11
C ARG A 10 -12.71 -15.26 -13.26
N ILE A 11 -12.72 -14.19 -12.50
CA ILE A 11 -13.87 -13.67 -11.74
C ILE A 11 -14.35 -12.37 -12.38
N ALA A 12 -15.65 -12.25 -12.62
CA ALA A 12 -16.26 -11.02 -13.12
C ALA A 12 -16.92 -10.24 -11.97
N HIS A 13 -16.70 -8.93 -11.93
CA HIS A 13 -17.34 -8.02 -10.99
C HIS A 13 -17.69 -6.71 -11.68
N ASP A 14 -18.98 -6.46 -11.87
CA ASP A 14 -19.53 -5.49 -12.81
C ASP A 14 -18.88 -5.61 -14.21
N ASP A 15 -18.05 -4.64 -14.61
CA ASP A 15 -17.31 -4.57 -15.87
C ASP A 15 -15.83 -4.99 -15.75
N ALA A 16 -15.34 -5.29 -14.54
CA ALA A 16 -13.97 -5.71 -14.30
C ALA A 16 -13.83 -7.24 -14.38
N ALA A 17 -12.81 -7.69 -15.10
CA ALA A 17 -12.36 -9.09 -15.11
C ALA A 17 -11.14 -9.21 -14.20
N ILE A 18 -11.18 -10.10 -13.22
CA ILE A 18 -10.08 -10.35 -12.28
C ILE A 18 -9.60 -11.77 -12.52
N TYR A 19 -8.31 -11.92 -12.80
CA TYR A 19 -7.68 -13.23 -12.95
C TYR A 19 -6.91 -13.54 -11.68
N LEU A 20 -7.27 -14.65 -11.03
CA LEU A 20 -6.63 -15.14 -9.80
C LEU A 20 -5.85 -16.40 -10.07
N ARG A 21 -4.72 -16.55 -9.40
CA ARG A 21 -3.94 -17.79 -9.43
C ARG A 21 -4.07 -18.52 -8.08
N PRO A 22 -4.74 -19.69 -8.01
CA PRO A 22 -4.99 -20.35 -6.73
C PRO A 22 -3.73 -20.94 -6.07
N ASP A 23 -2.74 -21.40 -6.84
CA ASP A 23 -1.53 -22.07 -6.36
C ASP A 23 -0.35 -21.13 -6.07
N ALA A 24 -0.37 -19.93 -6.65
CA ALA A 24 0.55 -18.85 -6.36
C ALA A 24 -0.27 -17.60 -6.04
N PRO A 25 -0.18 -17.01 -4.82
CA PRO A 25 -0.98 -15.83 -4.46
C PRO A 25 -0.62 -14.64 -5.36
N ASP A 26 -1.36 -14.53 -6.46
CA ASP A 26 -1.18 -13.53 -7.49
C ASP A 26 -2.54 -13.26 -8.16
N TRP A 27 -2.71 -12.03 -8.60
CA TRP A 27 -3.89 -11.59 -9.32
C TRP A 27 -3.58 -10.38 -10.19
N PHE A 28 -4.35 -10.23 -11.26
CA PHE A 28 -4.30 -9.05 -12.11
C PHE A 28 -5.66 -8.75 -12.74
N VAL A 29 -5.80 -7.50 -13.20
CA VAL A 29 -6.97 -6.97 -13.88
C VAL A 29 -6.53 -6.48 -15.26
N PRO A 30 -6.85 -7.18 -16.35
CA PRO A 30 -6.62 -6.67 -17.69
C PRO A 30 -7.62 -5.56 -18.05
N ASN A 31 -7.29 -4.75 -19.05
CA ASN A 31 -8.30 -3.97 -19.75
C ASN A 31 -9.18 -4.88 -20.64
N ALA A 32 -10.25 -4.35 -21.22
CA ALA A 32 -11.18 -5.14 -22.04
C ALA A 32 -10.51 -5.87 -23.23
N ALA A 33 -9.48 -5.27 -23.85
CA ALA A 33 -8.72 -5.91 -24.92
C ALA A 33 -7.82 -7.04 -24.40
N GLY A 34 -7.23 -6.88 -23.21
CA GLY A 34 -6.45 -7.91 -22.54
C GLY A 34 -7.32 -9.09 -22.10
N ASP A 35 -8.51 -8.84 -21.58
CA ASP A 35 -9.51 -9.88 -21.26
C ASP A 35 -9.87 -10.70 -22.50
N ALA A 36 -10.15 -10.02 -23.62
CA ALA A 36 -10.42 -10.69 -24.90
C ALA A 36 -9.21 -11.52 -25.39
N ALA A 37 -7.98 -11.02 -25.24
CA ALA A 37 -6.77 -11.75 -25.60
C ALA A 37 -6.56 -13.01 -24.73
N LEU A 38 -6.87 -12.92 -23.44
CA LEU A 38 -6.80 -14.04 -22.50
C LEU A 38 -7.82 -15.13 -22.81
N LEU A 39 -9.07 -14.74 -23.10
CA LEU A 39 -10.12 -15.68 -23.50
C LEU A 39 -9.74 -16.38 -24.81
N ALA A 40 -9.27 -15.63 -25.81
CA ALA A 40 -8.81 -16.20 -27.07
C ALA A 40 -7.63 -17.18 -26.89
N ALA A 41 -6.68 -16.86 -26.01
CA ALA A 41 -5.58 -17.76 -25.67
C ALA A 41 -6.07 -19.05 -24.99
N GLY A 42 -7.06 -18.95 -24.09
CA GLY A 42 -7.72 -20.11 -23.46
C GLY A 42 -8.43 -21.02 -24.45
N ASP A 43 -9.00 -20.45 -25.52
CA ASP A 43 -9.62 -21.19 -26.63
C ASP A 43 -8.60 -21.78 -27.64
N GLY A 44 -7.29 -21.60 -27.39
CA GLY A 44 -6.23 -22.10 -28.26
C GLY A 44 -6.04 -21.29 -29.56
N LEU A 45 -6.61 -20.07 -29.63
CA LEU A 45 -6.40 -19.19 -30.77
C LEU A 45 -4.99 -18.60 -30.75
N ARG A 46 -4.37 -18.51 -31.92
CA ARG A 46 -3.03 -17.92 -32.04
C ARG A 46 -3.10 -16.41 -31.79
N PRO A 47 -2.41 -15.88 -30.76
CA PRO A 47 -2.40 -14.46 -30.49
C PRO A 47 -1.70 -13.70 -31.63
N ASP A 48 -2.16 -12.47 -31.88
CA ASP A 48 -1.39 -11.52 -32.68
C ASP A 48 -0.15 -11.02 -31.90
N ILE A 49 0.61 -10.09 -32.48
CA ILE A 49 1.86 -9.62 -31.87
C ILE A 49 1.59 -8.85 -30.58
N GLU A 50 0.57 -7.99 -30.54
CA GLU A 50 0.25 -7.18 -29.35
C GLU A 50 -0.27 -8.08 -28.21
N ALA A 51 -1.14 -9.03 -28.53
CA ALA A 51 -1.59 -10.05 -27.58
C ALA A 51 -0.42 -10.93 -27.11
N SER A 52 0.51 -11.31 -27.99
CA SER A 52 1.69 -12.10 -27.60
C SER A 52 2.58 -11.33 -26.61
N ILE A 53 2.87 -10.05 -26.89
CA ILE A 53 3.67 -9.20 -26.00
C ILE A 53 3.00 -9.06 -24.63
N PHE A 54 1.68 -8.87 -24.62
CA PHE A 54 0.90 -8.80 -23.38
C PHE A 54 0.96 -10.10 -22.59
N LEU A 55 0.70 -11.25 -23.23
CA LEU A 55 0.70 -12.57 -22.59
C LEU A 55 2.09 -12.96 -22.05
N GLU A 56 3.17 -12.65 -22.77
CA GLU A 56 4.55 -12.91 -22.34
C GLU A 56 4.99 -12.14 -21.09
N ARG A 57 4.22 -11.14 -20.67
CA ARG A 57 4.45 -10.35 -19.46
C ARG A 57 3.72 -10.91 -18.24
N LEU A 58 2.70 -11.74 -18.44
CA LEU A 58 1.87 -12.24 -17.36
C LEU A 58 2.61 -13.30 -16.51
N PRO A 59 2.34 -13.37 -15.19
CA PRO A 59 3.18 -14.08 -14.25
C PRO A 59 2.89 -15.60 -14.17
N ASP A 60 3.59 -16.41 -14.97
CA ASP A 60 3.33 -17.86 -15.05
C ASP A 60 4.41 -18.77 -14.46
N ASN A 61 5.28 -18.22 -13.63
CA ASN A 61 6.28 -19.04 -12.95
C ASN A 61 5.59 -20.02 -11.99
N PRO A 62 5.93 -21.32 -11.99
CA PRO A 62 5.37 -22.26 -11.05
C PRO A 62 5.75 -21.85 -9.61
N PRO A 63 4.80 -21.87 -8.66
CA PRO A 63 5.10 -21.52 -7.28
C PRO A 63 6.05 -22.55 -6.65
N ALA A 64 6.85 -22.10 -5.68
CA ALA A 64 7.61 -23.01 -4.83
C ALA A 64 6.65 -23.95 -4.06
N PRO A 65 7.03 -25.23 -3.84
CA PRO A 65 6.25 -26.15 -3.01
C PRO A 65 5.99 -25.55 -1.63
N TYR A 66 4.78 -25.72 -1.12
CA TYR A 66 4.38 -25.21 0.19
C TYR A 66 3.75 -26.32 1.02
N ALA A 67 4.37 -26.66 2.14
CA ALA A 67 3.93 -27.73 3.04
C ALA A 67 2.94 -27.25 4.13
N GLY A 68 2.49 -25.99 4.06
CA GLY A 68 1.61 -25.37 5.07
C GLY A 68 2.38 -24.53 6.10
N ARG A 69 1.64 -23.66 6.79
CA ARG A 69 2.24 -22.68 7.72
C ARG A 69 3.03 -23.26 8.88
N ALA A 70 2.67 -24.45 9.39
CA ALA A 70 3.38 -25.12 10.47
C ALA A 70 4.84 -25.43 10.13
N ALA A 71 5.13 -25.78 8.87
CA ALA A 71 6.49 -26.02 8.41
C ALA A 71 7.26 -24.72 8.13
N ALA A 72 6.54 -23.64 7.79
CA ALA A 72 7.15 -22.36 7.38
C ALA A 72 7.39 -21.38 8.54
N LEU A 73 6.59 -21.43 9.60
CA LEU A 73 6.59 -20.44 10.68
C LEU A 73 7.04 -21.05 12.02
N PRO A 74 8.16 -20.60 12.60
CA PRO A 74 8.57 -21.02 13.93
C PRO A 74 7.77 -20.31 15.03
N LEU A 75 7.65 -20.96 16.20
CA LEU A 75 7.12 -20.35 17.42
C LEU A 75 8.20 -19.54 18.16
N THR A 76 8.37 -18.28 17.77
CA THR A 76 9.41 -17.39 18.30
C THR A 76 9.01 -16.73 19.62
N GLY A 77 7.83 -16.09 19.66
CA GLY A 77 7.34 -15.38 20.84
C GLY A 77 5.83 -15.14 20.77
N LEU A 78 5.27 -14.71 21.91
CA LEU A 78 3.86 -14.35 22.02
C LEU A 78 3.74 -12.83 21.92
N ALA A 79 3.06 -12.31 20.90
CA ALA A 79 2.94 -10.87 20.67
C ALA A 79 1.73 -10.26 21.39
N GLU A 80 0.65 -11.02 21.49
CA GLU A 80 -0.66 -10.58 21.97
C GLU A 80 -1.27 -11.56 22.98
N LEU A 81 -1.88 -11.02 24.03
CA LEU A 81 -2.64 -11.78 25.03
C LEU A 81 -4.02 -11.14 25.24
N TRP A 82 -5.06 -11.96 25.06
CA TRP A 82 -6.43 -11.62 25.44
C TRP A 82 -6.76 -12.15 26.83
N LEU A 83 -7.35 -11.32 27.68
CA LEU A 83 -7.82 -11.67 29.02
C LEU A 83 -9.32 -11.41 29.10
N HIS A 84 -10.11 -12.49 29.17
CA HIS A 84 -11.52 -12.40 29.55
C HIS A 84 -11.59 -12.34 31.08
N VAL A 85 -11.61 -11.14 31.64
CA VAL A 85 -11.40 -10.94 33.07
C VAL A 85 -12.60 -11.35 33.91
N THR A 86 -13.83 -11.21 33.42
CA THR A 86 -15.05 -11.51 34.19
C THR A 86 -16.23 -11.82 33.26
N ASP A 87 -17.10 -12.76 33.61
CA ASP A 87 -18.39 -12.95 32.92
C ASP A 87 -19.45 -11.93 33.41
N ARG A 88 -19.19 -11.20 34.50
CA ARG A 88 -20.14 -10.23 35.06
C ARG A 88 -20.33 -9.09 34.06
N CYS A 89 -21.58 -8.76 33.76
CA CYS A 89 -21.94 -7.64 32.90
C CYS A 89 -23.14 -6.91 33.50
N ASN A 90 -23.21 -5.59 33.36
CA ASN A 90 -24.38 -4.79 33.72
C ASN A 90 -25.49 -4.83 32.65
N LEU A 91 -25.22 -5.46 31.50
CA LEU A 91 -26.18 -5.70 30.42
C LEU A 91 -26.41 -7.20 30.20
N ALA A 92 -27.47 -7.53 29.45
CA ALA A 92 -27.79 -8.88 29.02
C ALA A 92 -28.08 -8.93 27.51
N CYS A 93 -27.12 -8.49 26.70
CA CYS A 93 -27.29 -8.33 25.25
C CYS A 93 -27.79 -9.62 24.58
N ARG A 94 -28.75 -9.53 23.65
CA ARG A 94 -29.34 -10.70 22.96
C ARG A 94 -28.31 -11.54 22.23
N HIS A 95 -27.31 -10.91 21.61
CA HIS A 95 -26.29 -11.57 20.80
C HIS A 95 -24.99 -11.90 21.57
N CYS A 96 -25.03 -11.93 22.90
CA CYS A 96 -23.82 -12.16 23.70
C CYS A 96 -23.31 -13.60 23.54
N LEU A 97 -22.11 -13.71 22.98
CA LEU A 97 -21.35 -14.94 22.80
C LEU A 97 -21.14 -15.73 24.11
N PHE A 98 -20.82 -15.05 25.21
CA PHE A 98 -20.42 -15.68 26.46
C PHE A 98 -21.58 -15.89 27.45
N CYS A 99 -22.79 -15.48 27.09
CA CYS A 99 -23.93 -15.42 28.01
C CYS A 99 -23.68 -14.58 29.29
N SER A 100 -22.72 -13.65 29.24
CA SER A 100 -22.40 -12.71 30.33
C SER A 100 -23.61 -11.89 30.77
N GLY A 101 -23.69 -11.54 32.05
CA GLY A 101 -24.83 -10.80 32.59
C GLY A 101 -24.72 -10.49 34.08
N PRO A 102 -25.72 -9.82 34.67
CA PRO A 102 -25.63 -9.35 36.05
C PRO A 102 -25.54 -10.50 37.09
N ALA A 103 -26.05 -11.67 36.73
CA ALA A 103 -26.05 -12.86 37.58
C ALA A 103 -24.80 -13.74 37.41
N ALA A 104 -23.90 -13.42 36.47
CA ALA A 104 -22.71 -14.23 36.23
C ALA A 104 -21.65 -14.01 37.31
N THR A 105 -20.91 -15.09 37.64
CA THR A 105 -19.96 -15.10 38.76
C THR A 105 -18.57 -15.61 38.40
N ARG A 106 -18.36 -16.17 37.20
CA ARG A 106 -17.03 -16.63 36.79
C ARG A 106 -16.14 -15.43 36.52
N GLU A 107 -14.94 -15.46 37.05
CA GLU A 107 -14.02 -14.32 37.04
C GLU A 107 -12.59 -14.80 37.23
N LEU A 108 -11.65 -14.21 36.49
CA LEU A 108 -10.23 -14.46 36.66
C LEU A 108 -9.74 -13.70 37.89
N SER A 109 -9.13 -14.37 38.87
CA SER A 109 -8.64 -13.63 40.05
C SER A 109 -7.61 -12.58 39.67
N THR A 110 -7.60 -11.43 40.35
CA THR A 110 -6.61 -10.35 40.11
C THR A 110 -5.18 -10.88 40.16
N ALA A 111 -4.85 -11.72 41.15
CA ALA A 111 -3.52 -12.30 41.29
C ALA A 111 -3.14 -13.18 40.08
N THR A 112 -4.09 -13.99 39.59
CA THR A 112 -3.90 -14.81 38.40
C THR A 112 -3.70 -13.94 37.16
N ALA A 113 -4.56 -12.94 36.93
CA ALA A 113 -4.43 -12.03 35.79
C ALA A 113 -3.06 -11.32 35.75
N LEU A 114 -2.59 -10.82 36.89
CA LEU A 114 -1.26 -10.21 37.04
C LEU A 114 -0.13 -11.21 36.71
N SER A 115 -0.25 -12.45 37.18
CA SER A 115 0.69 -13.53 36.87
C SER A 115 0.74 -13.82 35.36
N ARG A 116 -0.42 -13.95 34.69
CA ARG A 116 -0.50 -14.22 33.24
C ARG A 116 0.09 -13.08 32.41
N ILE A 117 -0.16 -11.82 32.78
CA ILE A 117 0.47 -10.65 32.15
C ILE A 117 1.99 -10.70 32.27
N ALA A 118 2.51 -11.01 33.46
CA ALA A 118 3.96 -11.10 33.67
C ALA A 118 4.59 -12.24 32.84
N GLN A 119 3.95 -13.42 32.81
CA GLN A 119 4.40 -14.55 32.00
C GLN A 119 4.36 -14.24 30.50
N ALA A 120 3.27 -13.64 30.00
CA ALA A 120 3.18 -13.25 28.59
C ALA A 120 4.23 -12.19 28.21
N ARG A 121 4.49 -11.21 29.08
CA ARG A 121 5.54 -10.21 28.85
C ARG A 121 6.93 -10.85 28.71
N ALA A 122 7.22 -11.88 29.51
CA ALA A 122 8.47 -12.63 29.41
C ALA A 122 8.61 -13.38 28.07
N LEU A 123 7.50 -13.70 27.41
CA LEU A 123 7.44 -14.29 26.07
C LEU A 123 7.47 -13.25 24.92
N GLY A 124 7.61 -11.97 25.25
CA GLY A 124 7.66 -10.87 24.28
C GLY A 124 6.33 -10.14 24.06
N CYS A 125 5.29 -10.44 24.84
CA CYS A 125 3.96 -9.85 24.63
C CYS A 125 3.99 -8.34 24.88
N ARG A 126 3.40 -7.58 23.95
CA ARG A 126 3.30 -6.11 23.99
C ARG A 126 1.89 -5.61 23.72
N VAL A 127 0.99 -6.44 23.22
CA VAL A 127 -0.43 -6.06 23.06
C VAL A 127 -1.27 -6.86 24.05
N PHE A 128 -2.05 -6.17 24.88
CA PHE A 128 -2.98 -6.82 25.80
C PHE A 128 -4.41 -6.37 25.48
N ALA A 129 -5.32 -7.32 25.34
CA ALA A 129 -6.73 -7.03 25.18
C ALA A 129 -7.50 -7.47 26.43
N LEU A 130 -8.15 -6.52 27.09
CA LEU A 130 -8.99 -6.77 28.26
C LEU A 130 -10.45 -6.81 27.81
N THR A 131 -11.08 -7.96 27.96
CA THR A 131 -12.47 -8.23 27.57
C THR A 131 -13.20 -8.95 28.70
N GLY A 132 -14.48 -9.25 28.52
CA GLY A 132 -15.30 -9.90 29.52
C GLY A 132 -16.79 -9.85 29.17
N GLY A 133 -17.61 -9.87 30.21
CA GLY A 133 -18.93 -9.28 30.20
C GLY A 133 -18.83 -7.75 30.16
N GLU A 134 -18.36 -7.15 31.25
CA GLU A 134 -17.94 -5.74 31.28
C GLU A 134 -16.67 -5.61 32.14
N PRO A 135 -15.48 -5.40 31.53
CA PRO A 135 -14.21 -5.36 32.25
C PRO A 135 -14.17 -4.37 33.42
N PHE A 136 -14.85 -3.22 33.31
CA PHE A 136 -14.89 -2.22 34.38
C PHE A 136 -15.56 -2.72 35.67
N LEU A 137 -16.35 -3.81 35.61
CA LEU A 137 -16.97 -4.40 36.80
C LEU A 137 -16.05 -5.35 37.57
N HIS A 138 -14.89 -5.70 37.01
CA HIS A 138 -13.92 -6.56 37.68
C HIS A 138 -13.27 -5.80 38.86
N PRO A 139 -13.30 -6.34 40.09
CA PRO A 139 -12.84 -5.61 41.29
C PRO A 139 -11.35 -5.22 41.26
N GLY A 140 -10.54 -5.97 40.53
CA GLY A 140 -9.11 -5.68 40.30
C GLY A 140 -8.79 -5.03 38.96
N PHE A 141 -9.78 -4.49 38.22
CA PHE A 141 -9.59 -3.98 36.86
C PHE A 141 -8.42 -2.97 36.76
N GLU A 142 -8.39 -1.98 37.66
CA GLU A 142 -7.32 -0.96 37.63
C GLU A 142 -5.92 -1.57 37.79
N ALA A 143 -5.77 -2.54 38.71
CA ALA A 143 -4.48 -3.20 38.94
C ALA A 143 -4.04 -4.03 37.72
N ILE A 144 -4.99 -4.70 37.05
CA ILE A 144 -4.74 -5.48 35.83
C ILE A 144 -4.30 -4.55 34.69
N LEU A 145 -5.00 -3.43 34.51
CA LEU A 145 -4.68 -2.45 33.47
C LEU A 145 -3.32 -1.77 33.73
N ASP A 146 -3.07 -1.34 34.97
CA ASP A 146 -1.78 -0.78 35.39
C ASP A 146 -0.64 -1.77 35.12
N ALA A 147 -0.86 -3.06 35.43
CA ALA A 147 0.14 -4.10 35.18
C ALA A 147 0.37 -4.35 33.69
N ALA A 148 -0.66 -4.29 32.83
CA ALA A 148 -0.49 -4.42 31.39
C ALA A 148 0.28 -3.23 30.79
N LEU A 149 -0.03 -2.01 31.24
CA LEU A 149 0.60 -0.75 30.79
C LEU A 149 1.97 -0.46 31.40
N ALA A 150 2.45 -1.28 32.34
CA ALA A 150 3.71 -1.10 33.06
C ALA A 150 4.94 -1.07 32.13
N ASP A 151 4.88 -1.75 30.98
CA ASP A 151 5.90 -1.65 29.93
C ASP A 151 5.59 -0.46 29.00
N PRO A 152 6.51 0.51 28.83
CA PRO A 152 6.30 1.64 27.92
C PRO A 152 6.09 1.23 26.46
N ALA A 153 6.56 0.06 26.05
CA ALA A 153 6.36 -0.48 24.71
C ALA A 153 5.04 -1.27 24.57
N ALA A 154 4.27 -1.42 25.65
CA ALA A 154 3.01 -2.14 25.61
C ALA A 154 1.82 -1.22 25.32
N HIS A 155 0.90 -1.74 24.52
CA HIS A 155 -0.41 -1.17 24.24
C HIS A 155 -1.51 -2.05 24.84
N VAL A 156 -2.61 -1.41 25.24
CA VAL A 156 -3.77 -2.10 25.81
C VAL A 156 -5.04 -1.67 25.11
N VAL A 157 -5.89 -2.64 24.75
CA VAL A 157 -7.28 -2.38 24.34
C VAL A 157 -8.22 -2.87 25.42
N VAL A 158 -9.18 -2.04 25.77
CA VAL A 158 -10.31 -2.43 26.62
C VAL A 158 -11.56 -2.52 25.76
N LEU A 159 -12.15 -3.71 25.70
CA LEU A 159 -13.42 -3.96 25.02
C LEU A 159 -14.55 -3.77 26.03
N THR A 160 -15.39 -2.76 25.82
CA THR A 160 -16.43 -2.35 26.77
C THR A 160 -17.77 -2.12 26.08
N ASN A 161 -18.85 -2.26 26.84
CA ASN A 161 -20.20 -1.91 26.36
C ASN A 161 -20.50 -0.40 26.45
N GLY A 162 -19.55 0.41 26.92
CA GLY A 162 -19.70 1.88 26.99
C GLY A 162 -20.52 2.34 28.20
N THR A 163 -20.25 1.76 29.37
CA THR A 163 -20.88 2.16 30.65
C THR A 163 -19.88 2.40 31.79
N GLY A 164 -18.59 2.49 31.50
CA GLY A 164 -17.51 2.59 32.48
C GLY A 164 -16.81 3.96 32.58
N PHE A 165 -17.22 4.96 31.79
CA PHE A 165 -16.50 6.23 31.67
C PHE A 165 -17.03 7.38 32.55
N GLY A 166 -17.93 7.09 33.50
CA GLY A 166 -18.42 8.06 34.48
C GLY A 166 -17.40 8.42 35.58
N ASP A 167 -17.81 9.32 36.49
CA ASP A 167 -17.01 9.82 37.64
C ASP A 167 -16.49 8.72 38.60
N ALA A 168 -16.89 7.47 38.40
CA ALA A 168 -16.60 6.31 39.25
C ALA A 168 -15.34 5.52 38.87
N THR A 169 -14.59 5.91 37.83
CA THR A 169 -13.31 5.25 37.45
C THR A 169 -12.13 6.21 37.67
N PRO A 170 -11.59 6.33 38.90
CA PRO A 170 -10.51 7.27 39.25
C PRO A 170 -9.26 7.13 38.36
N GLY A 171 -9.01 5.94 37.82
CA GLY A 171 -7.87 5.68 36.93
C GLY A 171 -7.90 6.36 35.56
N LEU A 172 -9.06 6.79 35.06
CA LEU A 172 -9.17 7.42 33.73
C LEU A 172 -8.35 8.72 33.60
N ALA A 173 -8.04 9.40 34.70
CA ALA A 173 -7.19 10.59 34.65
C ALA A 173 -5.70 10.24 34.50
N ARG A 174 -5.24 9.08 34.98
CA ARG A 174 -3.80 8.76 35.10
C ARG A 174 -3.23 7.90 33.96
N TRP A 175 -4.03 7.14 33.23
CA TRP A 175 -3.51 6.18 32.24
C TRP A 175 -3.01 6.85 30.95
N PRO A 176 -1.92 6.38 30.34
CA PRO A 176 -1.37 6.92 29.07
C PRO A 176 -2.41 6.90 27.94
N ARG A 177 -2.57 8.02 27.23
CA ARG A 177 -3.63 8.17 26.19
C ARG A 177 -3.22 7.53 24.89
N GLU A 178 -1.92 7.60 24.60
CA GLU A 178 -1.26 7.11 23.41
C GLU A 178 -1.09 5.58 23.39
N ARG A 179 -1.30 4.90 24.53
CA ARG A 179 -1.13 3.44 24.66
C ARG A 179 -2.38 2.69 25.11
N LEU A 180 -3.45 3.41 25.48
CA LEU A 180 -4.71 2.83 25.90
C LEU A 180 -5.81 3.19 24.92
N HIS A 181 -6.37 2.17 24.30
CA HIS A 181 -7.45 2.29 23.33
C HIS A 181 -8.73 1.62 23.85
N PHE A 182 -9.88 2.18 23.52
CA PHE A 182 -11.17 1.61 23.89
C PHE A 182 -11.94 1.16 22.66
N GLN A 183 -12.29 -0.11 22.60
CA GLN A 183 -13.25 -0.60 21.63
C GLN A 183 -14.62 -0.65 22.31
N VAL A 184 -15.53 0.20 21.84
CA VAL A 184 -16.82 0.42 22.48
C VAL A 184 -17.94 -0.10 21.59
N SER A 185 -18.77 -0.98 22.11
CA SER A 185 -19.81 -1.62 21.32
C SER A 185 -20.95 -0.66 20.91
N CYS A 186 -21.28 -0.65 19.62
CA CYS A 186 -22.37 0.11 19.00
C CYS A 186 -23.10 -0.75 17.95
N ASP A 187 -24.14 -1.49 18.33
CA ASP A 187 -24.83 -2.45 17.44
C ASP A 187 -26.05 -1.89 16.70
N GLY A 188 -25.99 -0.64 16.28
CA GLY A 188 -27.05 0.01 15.50
C GLY A 188 -27.31 1.45 15.91
N LEU A 189 -28.29 2.06 15.24
CA LEU A 189 -28.86 3.32 15.67
C LEU A 189 -29.72 3.09 16.91
N GLN A 190 -30.09 4.17 17.61
CA GLN A 190 -30.71 4.12 18.93
C GLN A 190 -31.77 3.02 19.10
N ALA A 191 -32.74 2.93 18.18
CA ALA A 191 -33.83 1.97 18.28
C ALA A 191 -33.35 0.50 18.26
N ARG A 192 -32.41 0.15 17.37
CA ARG A 192 -31.90 -1.22 17.25
C ARG A 192 -30.84 -1.55 18.29
N HIS A 193 -29.99 -0.59 18.60
CA HIS A 193 -29.01 -0.71 19.67
C HIS A 193 -29.72 -1.00 21.01
N ASP A 194 -30.72 -0.21 21.38
CA ASP A 194 -31.47 -0.39 22.62
C ASP A 194 -32.28 -1.70 22.62
N ALA A 195 -32.81 -2.12 21.47
CA ALA A 195 -33.50 -3.41 21.36
C ALA A 195 -32.56 -4.60 21.61
N LEU A 196 -31.29 -4.51 21.17
CA LEU A 196 -30.30 -5.57 21.34
C LEU A 196 -29.64 -5.56 22.73
N ARG A 197 -29.44 -4.37 23.32
CA ARG A 197 -28.60 -4.18 24.52
C ARG A 197 -29.35 -3.71 25.76
N GLY A 198 -30.61 -3.31 25.62
CA GLY A 198 -31.44 -2.79 26.70
C GLY A 198 -31.72 -1.29 26.57
N ALA A 199 -32.83 -0.85 27.14
CA ALA A 199 -33.32 0.53 27.00
C ALA A 199 -32.29 1.58 27.49
N GLY A 200 -32.12 2.63 26.68
CA GLY A 200 -31.21 3.75 26.94
C GLY A 200 -29.73 3.41 26.83
N ALA A 201 -29.37 2.22 26.32
CA ALA A 201 -27.97 1.82 26.14
C ALA A 201 -27.24 2.73 25.15
N PHE A 202 -27.90 3.11 24.05
CA PHE A 202 -27.31 3.99 23.05
C PHE A 202 -27.01 5.39 23.61
N THR A 203 -27.90 5.95 24.41
CA THR A 203 -27.67 7.26 25.04
C THR A 203 -26.48 7.23 25.99
N ARG A 204 -26.34 6.16 26.79
CA ARG A 204 -25.19 5.96 27.70
C ARG A 204 -23.89 5.80 26.91
N LEU A 205 -23.90 4.95 25.89
CA LEU A 205 -22.78 4.76 24.95
C LEU A 205 -22.25 6.10 24.41
N LEU A 206 -23.13 6.96 23.88
CA LEU A 206 -22.70 8.24 23.32
C LEU A 206 -22.12 9.19 24.37
N ALA A 207 -22.63 9.17 25.61
CA ALA A 207 -22.07 9.96 26.68
C ALA A 207 -20.65 9.50 27.04
N ASP A 208 -20.47 8.18 27.15
CA ASP A 208 -19.21 7.54 27.52
C ASP A 208 -18.13 7.72 26.44
N VAL A 209 -18.48 7.55 25.16
CA VAL A 209 -17.55 7.79 24.05
C VAL A 209 -17.09 9.25 24.04
N ARG A 210 -18.01 10.20 24.23
CA ARG A 210 -17.66 11.63 24.31
C ARG A 210 -16.76 11.93 25.51
N ALA A 211 -17.01 11.30 26.66
CA ALA A 211 -16.17 11.44 27.84
C ALA A 211 -14.74 10.90 27.59
N ALA A 212 -14.62 9.69 27.00
CA ALA A 212 -13.34 9.11 26.64
C ALA A 212 -12.55 9.98 25.66
N ARG A 213 -13.22 10.52 24.62
CA ARG A 213 -12.60 11.42 23.65
C ARG A 213 -12.20 12.77 24.25
N ALA A 214 -13.01 13.33 25.15
CA ALA A 214 -12.67 14.55 25.88
C ALA A 214 -11.42 14.37 26.77
N LEU A 215 -11.17 13.16 27.27
CA LEU A 215 -9.96 12.78 28.01
C LEU A 215 -8.75 12.47 27.12
N GLY A 216 -8.92 12.49 25.80
CA GLY A 216 -7.87 12.26 24.80
C GLY A 216 -7.62 10.80 24.44
N TYR A 217 -8.48 9.86 24.87
CA TYR A 217 -8.29 8.44 24.54
C TYR A 217 -8.71 8.10 23.11
N GLY A 218 -8.01 7.15 22.49
CA GLY A 218 -8.45 6.49 21.26
C GLY A 218 -9.73 5.68 21.51
N VAL A 219 -10.71 5.81 20.62
CA VAL A 219 -11.97 5.04 20.70
C VAL A 219 -12.33 4.51 19.33
N THR A 220 -12.59 3.21 19.22
CA THR A 220 -13.19 2.58 18.03
C THR A 220 -14.57 2.08 18.38
N LEU A 221 -15.57 2.37 17.54
CA LEU A 221 -16.89 1.74 17.72
C LEU A 221 -16.85 0.32 17.16
N SER A 222 -17.52 -0.63 17.79
CA SER A 222 -17.60 -2.02 17.32
C SER A 222 -19.04 -2.42 17.06
N PHE A 223 -19.33 -2.90 15.84
CA PHE A 223 -20.66 -3.25 15.37
C PHE A 223 -20.73 -4.74 15.02
N CYS A 224 -21.66 -5.47 15.62
CA CYS A 224 -21.97 -6.85 15.27
C CYS A 224 -23.17 -6.89 14.29
N PRO A 225 -22.94 -7.16 12.99
CA PRO A 225 -24.02 -7.27 12.02
C PRO A 225 -24.86 -8.52 12.27
N THR A 226 -26.09 -8.29 12.72
CA THR A 226 -27.17 -9.27 12.79
C THR A 226 -28.17 -9.02 11.66
N ARG A 227 -29.06 -9.98 11.41
CA ARG A 227 -30.18 -9.80 10.48
C ARG A 227 -30.97 -8.51 10.74
N ASP A 228 -31.15 -8.14 12.02
CA ASP A 228 -32.11 -7.11 12.42
C ASP A 228 -31.50 -5.69 12.47
N ASN A 229 -30.16 -5.56 12.47
CA ASN A 229 -29.47 -4.27 12.57
C ASN A 229 -28.57 -3.94 11.37
N LEU A 230 -28.28 -4.87 10.44
CA LEU A 230 -27.28 -4.62 9.39
C LEU A 230 -27.58 -3.39 8.53
N ALA A 231 -28.86 -3.00 8.38
CA ALA A 231 -29.26 -1.79 7.66
C ALA A 231 -28.81 -0.47 8.32
N ASP A 232 -28.54 -0.50 9.64
CA ASP A 232 -28.10 0.67 10.40
C ASP A 232 -26.60 0.96 10.21
N LEU A 233 -25.83 0.02 9.65
CA LEU A 233 -24.37 0.07 9.61
C LEU A 233 -23.82 1.38 8.98
N PRO A 234 -24.30 1.87 7.82
CA PRO A 234 -23.86 3.17 7.29
C PRO A 234 -24.20 4.34 8.24
N GLY A 235 -25.34 4.27 8.92
CA GLY A 235 -25.71 5.25 9.94
C GLY A 235 -24.76 5.23 11.14
N VAL A 236 -24.28 4.05 11.54
CA VAL A 236 -23.30 3.89 12.62
C VAL A 236 -21.94 4.47 12.24
N VAL A 237 -21.54 4.42 10.96
CA VAL A 237 -20.36 5.15 10.46
C VAL A 237 -20.50 6.66 10.69
N THR A 238 -21.68 7.23 10.39
CA THR A 238 -21.96 8.64 10.66
C THR A 238 -21.85 8.94 12.16
N VAL A 239 -22.42 8.09 13.02
CA VAL A 239 -22.31 8.23 14.47
C VAL A 239 -20.84 8.20 14.93
N ALA A 240 -20.05 7.24 14.43
CA ALA A 240 -18.63 7.10 14.76
C ALA A 240 -17.84 8.37 14.40
N ALA A 241 -18.04 8.91 13.20
CA ALA A 241 -17.41 10.14 12.76
C ALA A 241 -17.85 11.35 13.62
N ASP A 242 -19.15 11.50 13.90
CA ASP A 242 -19.70 12.64 14.62
C ASP A 242 -19.27 12.68 16.11
N VAL A 243 -19.00 11.51 16.73
CA VAL A 243 -18.41 11.44 18.08
C VAL A 243 -16.88 11.49 18.08
N GLY A 244 -16.26 11.59 16.90
CA GLY A 244 -14.82 11.64 16.73
C GLY A 244 -14.10 10.34 17.06
N ALA A 245 -14.74 9.18 16.86
CA ALA A 245 -14.07 7.88 16.97
C ALA A 245 -12.90 7.77 15.98
N ALA A 246 -11.90 6.98 16.32
CA ALA A 246 -10.74 6.69 15.48
C ALA A 246 -11.09 5.76 14.30
N GLY A 247 -12.11 4.93 14.45
CA GLY A 247 -12.54 3.97 13.42
C GLY A 247 -13.79 3.21 13.80
N LEU A 248 -14.15 2.25 12.95
CA LEU A 248 -15.22 1.29 13.14
C LEU A 248 -14.70 -0.14 12.97
N HIS A 249 -15.04 -1.02 13.88
CA HIS A 249 -14.75 -2.45 13.82
C HIS A 249 -16.05 -3.23 13.57
N LEU A 250 -15.98 -4.25 12.72
CA LEU A 250 -17.07 -5.18 12.45
C LEU A 250 -16.77 -6.53 13.08
N MET A 251 -17.63 -6.97 14.00
CA MET A 251 -17.52 -8.28 14.63
C MET A 251 -18.55 -9.21 14.01
N TRP A 252 -18.11 -10.08 13.09
CA TRP A 252 -19.01 -11.00 12.39
C TRP A 252 -19.81 -11.85 13.38
N HIS A 253 -21.12 -11.99 13.11
CA HIS A 253 -22.05 -12.54 14.08
C HIS A 253 -21.84 -14.05 14.29
N PHE A 254 -21.70 -14.46 15.55
CA PHE A 254 -21.63 -15.85 15.97
C PHE A 254 -23.00 -16.32 16.49
N THR A 255 -23.55 -17.39 15.90
CA THR A 255 -24.82 -18.01 16.31
C THR A 255 -24.61 -18.99 17.47
N VAL A 256 -24.17 -18.46 18.62
CA VAL A 256 -23.93 -19.24 19.86
C VAL A 256 -24.27 -18.39 21.09
N GLY A 257 -24.18 -18.99 22.27
CA GLY A 257 -24.51 -18.30 23.52
C GLY A 257 -25.97 -17.89 23.50
N ARG A 258 -26.28 -16.61 23.76
CA ARG A 258 -27.68 -16.14 23.69
C ARG A 258 -28.22 -16.01 22.26
N ALA A 259 -27.35 -16.02 21.26
CA ALA A 259 -27.70 -16.00 19.83
C ALA A 259 -27.69 -17.40 19.17
N GLU A 260 -27.70 -18.49 19.95
CA GLU A 260 -27.69 -19.85 19.39
C GLU A 260 -28.86 -20.13 18.42
N HIS A 261 -29.97 -19.41 18.55
CA HIS A 261 -31.14 -19.53 17.68
C HIS A 261 -31.34 -18.32 16.76
N ASP A 262 -30.37 -17.42 16.67
CA ASP A 262 -30.42 -16.31 15.73
C ASP A 262 -30.10 -16.81 14.31
N ASP A 263 -30.80 -16.27 13.32
CA ASP A 263 -30.49 -16.53 11.92
C ASP A 263 -29.21 -15.80 11.52
N GLN A 264 -28.35 -16.46 10.74
CA GLN A 264 -27.21 -15.79 10.13
C GLN A 264 -27.70 -14.64 9.23
N PRO A 265 -27.03 -13.47 9.24
CA PRO A 265 -27.37 -12.39 8.32
C PRO A 265 -27.25 -12.84 6.86
N ASP A 266 -28.21 -12.39 6.03
CA ASP A 266 -28.15 -12.58 4.58
C ASP A 266 -26.87 -11.94 4.02
N LEU A 267 -26.00 -12.75 3.41
CA LEU A 267 -24.68 -12.30 2.96
C LEU A 267 -24.76 -11.23 1.86
N ASP A 268 -25.81 -11.27 1.03
CA ASP A 268 -26.04 -10.28 -0.02
C ASP A 268 -26.41 -8.92 0.58
N ALA A 269 -27.32 -8.88 1.55
CA ALA A 269 -27.67 -7.67 2.28
C ALA A 269 -26.50 -7.15 3.12
N LEU A 270 -25.75 -8.05 3.76
CA LEU A 270 -24.57 -7.70 4.52
C LEU A 270 -23.49 -7.07 3.62
N TYR A 271 -23.20 -7.68 2.46
CA TYR A 271 -22.27 -7.13 1.47
C TYR A 271 -22.67 -5.70 1.06
N ARG A 272 -23.95 -5.49 0.67
CA ARG A 272 -24.43 -4.15 0.27
C ARG A 272 -24.27 -3.14 1.39
N SER A 273 -24.54 -3.55 2.63
CA SER A 273 -24.43 -2.66 3.79
C SER A 273 -22.97 -2.31 4.12
N VAL A 274 -22.06 -3.29 4.05
CA VAL A 274 -20.62 -3.06 4.27
C VAL A 274 -20.02 -2.16 3.19
N VAL A 275 -20.39 -2.34 1.91
CA VAL A 275 -19.94 -1.45 0.83
C VAL A 275 -20.46 -0.02 1.04
N ALA A 276 -21.75 0.14 1.35
CA ALA A 276 -22.31 1.46 1.64
C ALA A 276 -21.64 2.13 2.85
N ALA A 277 -21.31 1.35 3.88
CA ALA A 277 -20.58 1.83 5.05
C ALA A 277 -19.15 2.24 4.70
N ALA A 278 -18.46 1.50 3.84
CA ALA A 278 -17.11 1.82 3.37
C ALA A 278 -17.08 3.15 2.61
N GLU A 279 -18.03 3.36 1.69
CA GLU A 279 -18.16 4.62 0.94
C GLU A 279 -18.45 5.81 1.86
N GLN A 280 -19.33 5.63 2.86
CA GLN A 280 -19.59 6.67 3.85
C GLN A 280 -18.41 6.95 4.77
N ALA A 281 -17.66 5.91 5.15
CA ALA A 281 -16.51 6.04 6.04
C ALA A 281 -15.40 6.83 5.35
N GLU A 282 -15.10 6.50 4.09
CA GLU A 282 -14.13 7.25 3.27
C GLU A 282 -14.54 8.72 3.10
N ALA A 283 -15.81 9.01 2.80
CA ALA A 283 -16.31 10.38 2.67
C ALA A 283 -16.23 11.21 3.96
N ARG A 284 -16.02 10.56 5.11
CA ARG A 284 -15.87 11.18 6.43
C ARG A 284 -14.44 11.05 6.99
N GLY A 285 -13.50 10.47 6.24
CA GLY A 285 -12.14 10.22 6.71
C GLY A 285 -12.03 9.21 7.86
N LEU A 286 -12.98 8.27 7.97
CA LEU A 286 -13.03 7.23 8.99
C LEU A 286 -12.56 5.88 8.41
N GLY A 287 -11.73 5.14 9.16
CA GLY A 287 -11.32 3.79 8.82
C GLY A 287 -12.33 2.72 9.28
N ILE A 288 -12.40 1.61 8.53
CA ILE A 288 -13.06 0.37 8.97
C ILE A 288 -12.00 -0.73 9.08
N ASP A 289 -11.64 -1.10 10.31
CA ASP A 289 -10.49 -1.99 10.60
C ASP A 289 -10.55 -3.29 9.77
N ASN A 290 -11.73 -3.90 9.60
CA ASN A 290 -11.87 -5.14 8.84
C ASN A 290 -11.54 -4.98 7.35
N LEU A 291 -11.89 -3.83 6.76
CA LEU A 291 -11.60 -3.55 5.35
C LEU A 291 -10.13 -3.19 5.18
N GLU A 292 -9.54 -2.47 6.12
CA GLU A 292 -8.09 -2.20 6.12
C GLU A 292 -7.29 -3.51 6.25
N ALA A 293 -7.70 -4.41 7.15
CA ALA A 293 -7.11 -5.75 7.28
C ALA A 293 -7.20 -6.53 5.96
N LEU A 294 -8.37 -6.53 5.32
CA LEU A 294 -8.59 -7.21 4.05
C LEU A 294 -7.74 -6.58 2.93
N ALA A 295 -7.60 -5.24 2.90
CA ALA A 295 -6.71 -4.56 1.95
C ALA A 295 -5.26 -5.02 2.10
N THR A 296 -4.75 -5.18 3.33
CA THR A 296 -3.36 -5.67 3.54
C THR A 296 -3.14 -7.09 3.02
N GLN A 297 -4.19 -7.90 2.92
CA GLN A 297 -4.12 -9.25 2.36
C GLN A 297 -4.19 -9.22 0.83
N VAL A 298 -5.17 -8.49 0.30
CA VAL A 298 -5.45 -8.37 -1.13
C VAL A 298 -4.32 -7.64 -1.86
N PHE A 299 -3.80 -6.56 -1.29
CA PHE A 299 -2.75 -5.71 -1.86
C PHE A 299 -1.39 -5.95 -1.20
N ALA A 300 -1.19 -7.15 -0.66
CA ALA A 300 0.13 -7.60 -0.22
C ALA A 300 1.10 -7.66 -1.41
N PRO A 301 2.41 -7.62 -1.14
CA PRO A 301 3.40 -7.89 -2.16
C PRO A 301 3.21 -9.25 -2.81
N VAL A 302 3.49 -9.32 -4.12
CA VAL A 302 3.31 -10.52 -4.94
C VAL A 302 4.00 -11.74 -4.32
N GLY A 303 3.32 -12.90 -4.35
CA GLY A 303 3.85 -14.14 -3.80
C GLY A 303 3.65 -14.32 -2.29
N THR A 304 3.12 -13.33 -1.57
CA THR A 304 2.78 -13.45 -0.15
C THR A 304 1.63 -14.43 0.06
N ARG A 305 1.88 -15.53 0.78
CA ARG A 305 0.84 -16.50 1.14
C ARG A 305 0.25 -16.15 2.49
N HIS A 306 -1.01 -15.76 2.52
CA HIS A 306 -1.80 -15.77 3.74
C HIS A 306 -2.27 -17.20 3.99
N ASP A 307 -1.99 -17.74 5.17
CA ASP A 307 -2.45 -19.08 5.58
C ASP A 307 -2.89 -19.04 7.05
N GLY A 308 -4.21 -19.13 7.27
CA GLY A 308 -4.90 -18.89 8.54
C GLY A 308 -4.37 -17.70 9.32
N THR A 309 -4.29 -17.83 10.65
CA THR A 309 -4.32 -16.64 11.51
C THR A 309 -3.29 -16.62 12.62
N THR A 310 -3.15 -15.46 13.27
CA THR A 310 -2.25 -15.25 14.41
C THR A 310 -2.66 -16.06 15.65
N ALA A 311 -3.91 -16.52 15.74
CA ALA A 311 -4.45 -17.31 16.83
C ALA A 311 -3.66 -18.61 17.02
N GLY A 312 -3.23 -18.89 18.25
CA GLY A 312 -2.40 -20.04 18.60
C GLY A 312 -0.93 -19.95 18.16
N TYR A 313 -0.56 -18.95 17.35
CA TYR A 313 0.83 -18.64 16.97
C TYR A 313 1.37 -17.51 17.84
N THR A 314 0.97 -16.28 17.55
CA THR A 314 1.47 -15.06 18.21
C THR A 314 0.41 -14.41 19.08
N SER A 315 -0.83 -14.91 19.05
CA SER A 315 -1.96 -14.43 19.85
C SER A 315 -2.68 -15.60 20.51
N VAL A 316 -3.06 -15.45 21.77
CA VAL A 316 -3.85 -16.44 22.54
C VAL A 316 -4.78 -15.74 23.51
N ALA A 317 -5.77 -16.47 24.05
CA ALA A 317 -6.70 -15.94 25.03
C ALA A 317 -6.71 -16.76 26.32
N VAL A 318 -6.93 -16.09 27.46
CA VAL A 318 -7.16 -16.73 28.75
C VAL A 318 -8.56 -16.41 29.23
N GLY A 319 -9.32 -17.46 29.55
CA GLY A 319 -10.69 -17.38 30.03
C GLY A 319 -10.79 -17.05 31.52
N PRO A 320 -12.01 -16.79 32.03
CA PRO A 320 -12.26 -16.56 33.46
C PRO A 320 -12.03 -17.83 34.31
N ASP A 321 -11.80 -18.98 33.67
CA ASP A 321 -11.49 -20.27 34.28
C ASP A 321 -9.98 -20.57 34.36
N ASP A 322 -9.13 -19.58 34.07
CA ASP A 322 -7.65 -19.69 34.03
C ASP A 322 -7.15 -20.80 33.08
N LYS A 323 -7.87 -20.98 31.97
CA LYS A 323 -7.45 -21.86 30.87
C LYS A 323 -7.09 -21.04 29.64
N LEU A 324 -6.16 -21.59 28.87
CA LEU A 324 -5.70 -21.06 27.60
C LEU A 324 -6.62 -21.54 26.47
N TYR A 325 -7.02 -20.62 25.61
CA TYR A 325 -7.83 -20.85 24.41
C TYR A 325 -7.13 -20.26 23.18
N PRO A 326 -7.44 -20.76 21.97
CA PRO A 326 -6.85 -20.24 20.75
C PRO A 326 -7.13 -18.74 20.51
N SER A 327 -8.34 -18.29 20.84
CA SER A 327 -8.84 -16.94 20.60
C SER A 327 -9.91 -16.56 21.63
N PRO A 328 -10.25 -15.26 21.78
CA PRO A 328 -11.33 -14.83 22.66
C PRO A 328 -12.69 -15.41 22.25
N ALA A 329 -12.95 -15.61 20.95
CA ALA A 329 -14.23 -16.10 20.46
C ALA A 329 -14.51 -17.57 20.83
N LEU A 330 -13.46 -18.32 21.20
CA LEU A 330 -13.52 -19.74 21.53
C LEU A 330 -13.47 -20.03 23.05
N ILE A 331 -13.44 -18.97 23.88
CA ILE A 331 -13.50 -19.13 25.34
C ILE A 331 -14.79 -19.85 25.76
N GLY A 332 -14.65 -20.79 26.70
CA GLY A 332 -15.75 -21.60 27.21
C GLY A 332 -16.10 -22.82 26.36
N VAL A 333 -15.38 -23.07 25.26
CA VAL A 333 -15.47 -24.33 24.52
C VAL A 333 -14.54 -25.35 25.18
N ASP A 334 -15.08 -26.26 25.98
CA ASP A 334 -14.29 -27.19 26.78
C ASP A 334 -13.30 -28.03 25.97
N ALA A 335 -13.67 -28.44 24.75
CA ALA A 335 -12.79 -29.21 23.85
C ALA A 335 -11.54 -28.45 23.40
N LEU A 336 -11.54 -27.12 23.53
CA LEU A 336 -10.45 -26.24 23.12
C LEU A 336 -9.63 -25.70 24.29
N ALA A 337 -10.04 -25.99 25.52
CA ALA A 337 -9.44 -25.43 26.70
C ALA A 337 -8.14 -26.17 27.08
N THR A 338 -7.04 -25.44 27.21
CA THR A 338 -5.76 -25.97 27.70
C THR A 338 -5.50 -25.48 29.12
N PRO A 339 -5.32 -26.39 30.12
CA PRO A 339 -4.98 -25.98 31.49
C PRO A 339 -3.65 -25.24 31.56
N ILE A 340 -3.59 -24.19 32.39
CA ILE A 340 -2.35 -23.49 32.72
C ILE A 340 -1.92 -23.91 34.13
N SER A 341 -0.67 -24.36 34.27
CA SER A 341 -0.12 -24.78 35.57
C SER A 341 1.23 -24.14 35.79
N ASP A 342 1.33 -23.26 36.79
CA ASP A 342 2.60 -22.61 37.14
C ASP A 342 3.67 -23.64 37.54
N ALA A 343 3.26 -24.76 38.17
CA ALA A 343 4.17 -25.86 38.49
C ALA A 343 4.70 -26.61 37.25
N ALA A 344 3.99 -26.52 36.11
CA ALA A 344 4.36 -27.15 34.85
C ALA A 344 4.94 -26.16 33.83
N GLY A 345 5.40 -24.97 34.26
CA GLY A 345 6.00 -23.95 33.38
C GLY A 345 5.02 -22.86 32.92
N GLY A 346 3.83 -22.79 33.51
CA GLY A 346 2.88 -21.69 33.34
C GLY A 346 2.36 -21.54 31.90
N LEU A 347 2.14 -20.29 31.50
CA LEU A 347 1.57 -19.92 30.20
C LEU A 347 2.42 -20.41 29.03
N GLU A 348 3.77 -20.36 29.14
CA GLU A 348 4.65 -20.78 28.05
C GLU A 348 4.48 -22.27 27.72
N ALA A 349 4.49 -23.11 28.76
CA ALA A 349 4.34 -24.55 28.58
C ALA A 349 2.97 -24.90 28.00
N ALA A 350 1.90 -24.22 28.43
CA ALA A 350 0.57 -24.39 27.87
C ALA A 350 0.51 -23.95 26.40
N TRP A 351 1.08 -22.79 26.06
CA TRP A 351 1.09 -22.27 24.69
C TRP A 351 1.87 -23.16 23.72
N ARG A 352 3.08 -23.58 24.10
CA ARG A 352 3.93 -24.42 23.25
C ARG A 352 3.42 -25.86 23.16
N GLY A 353 3.00 -26.43 24.29
CA GLY A 353 2.67 -27.85 24.46
C GLY A 353 1.20 -28.23 24.25
N SER A 354 0.29 -27.29 24.03
CA SER A 354 -1.13 -27.60 23.80
C SER A 354 -1.34 -28.41 22.51
N PRO A 355 -1.97 -29.60 22.58
CA PRO A 355 -2.38 -30.35 21.39
C PRO A 355 -3.42 -29.60 20.55
N VAL A 356 -4.29 -28.82 21.20
CA VAL A 356 -5.31 -28.00 20.53
C VAL A 356 -4.65 -26.93 19.68
N LEU A 357 -3.71 -26.19 20.27
CA LEU A 357 -2.99 -25.15 19.52
C LEU A 357 -2.10 -25.78 18.44
N ALA A 358 -1.50 -26.95 18.68
CA ALA A 358 -0.77 -27.67 17.63
C ALA A 358 -1.69 -28.01 16.44
N GLY A 359 -2.88 -28.56 16.70
CA GLY A 359 -3.88 -28.84 15.65
C GLY A 359 -4.34 -27.58 14.89
N LEU A 360 -4.54 -26.45 15.58
CA LEU A 360 -4.80 -25.18 14.92
C LEU A 360 -3.62 -24.73 14.05
N ARG A 361 -2.38 -24.86 14.55
CA ARG A 361 -1.18 -24.45 13.80
C ARG A 361 -0.97 -25.29 12.55
N GLU A 362 -1.33 -26.58 12.60
CA GLU A 362 -1.30 -27.52 11.47
C GLU A 362 -2.42 -27.31 10.45
N ALA A 363 -3.57 -26.74 10.85
CA ALA A 363 -4.72 -26.53 9.99
C ALA A 363 -4.46 -25.47 8.90
N THR A 364 -4.03 -25.90 7.71
CA THR A 364 -3.60 -25.02 6.61
C THR A 364 -4.65 -24.84 5.51
N CYS A 365 -4.67 -23.67 4.87
CA CYS A 365 -5.45 -23.43 3.65
C CYS A 365 -4.81 -24.02 2.39
N ALA A 366 -3.59 -24.59 2.46
CA ALA A 366 -2.88 -25.13 1.31
C ALA A 366 -3.62 -26.29 0.61
N ALA A 367 -4.44 -27.03 1.35
CA ALA A 367 -5.27 -28.12 0.83
C ALA A 367 -6.66 -27.66 0.32
N SER A 368 -7.00 -26.37 0.45
CA SER A 368 -8.28 -25.83 -0.03
C SER A 368 -8.27 -25.71 -1.55
N ASP A 369 -9.39 -25.97 -2.21
CA ASP A 369 -9.55 -25.73 -3.65
C ASP A 369 -10.09 -24.32 -3.96
N ALA A 370 -10.30 -23.48 -2.93
CA ALA A 370 -10.80 -22.12 -3.10
C ALA A 370 -9.80 -21.27 -3.89
N PRO A 371 -10.25 -20.51 -4.93
CA PRO A 371 -9.36 -19.65 -5.72
C PRO A 371 -8.59 -18.62 -4.88
N TRP A 372 -9.20 -18.18 -3.78
CA TRP A 372 -8.66 -17.16 -2.88
C TRP A 372 -7.77 -17.70 -1.76
N ARG A 373 -7.53 -19.00 -1.66
CA ARG A 373 -6.98 -19.65 -0.45
C ARG A 373 -5.72 -18.98 0.12
N PHE A 374 -4.76 -18.60 -0.72
CA PHE A 374 -3.51 -17.96 -0.26
C PHE A 374 -3.57 -16.44 -0.23
N ILE A 375 -4.65 -15.83 -0.72
CA ILE A 375 -4.90 -14.40 -0.60
C ILE A 375 -5.65 -14.14 0.71
N LEU A 376 -6.69 -14.93 1.01
CA LEU A 376 -7.59 -14.74 2.16
C LEU A 376 -7.33 -15.70 3.32
N GLY A 377 -6.32 -16.58 3.23
CA GLY A 377 -5.90 -17.45 4.33
C GLY A 377 -6.81 -18.61 4.67
N GLY A 378 -7.86 -18.89 3.89
CA GLY A 378 -8.77 -20.02 4.12
C GLY A 378 -9.89 -19.78 5.14
N GLY A 379 -10.22 -18.50 5.38
CA GLY A 379 -11.31 -18.09 6.26
C GLY A 379 -10.93 -17.98 7.73
N ASP A 380 -11.90 -17.60 8.56
CA ASP A 380 -11.74 -17.45 9.99
C ASP A 380 -11.87 -18.80 10.73
N PRO A 381 -10.85 -19.23 11.51
CA PRO A 381 -10.87 -20.49 12.26
C PRO A 381 -11.85 -20.49 13.43
N ASP A 382 -12.17 -19.32 14.01
CA ASP A 382 -13.13 -19.24 15.11
C ASP A 382 -14.54 -19.55 14.58
N HIS A 383 -14.90 -18.91 13.46
CA HIS A 383 -16.15 -19.18 12.77
C HIS A 383 -16.20 -20.59 12.19
N SER A 384 -15.13 -21.06 11.56
CA SER A 384 -15.04 -22.44 11.07
C SER A 384 -15.29 -23.44 12.20
N TYR A 385 -14.62 -23.27 13.34
CA TYR A 385 -14.76 -24.21 14.45
C TYR A 385 -16.15 -24.16 15.07
N ARG A 386 -16.72 -22.97 15.24
CA ARG A 386 -18.09 -22.82 15.75
C ARG A 386 -19.15 -23.39 14.81
N HIS A 387 -18.89 -23.40 13.51
CA HIS A 387 -19.81 -23.91 12.50
C HIS A 387 -19.69 -25.42 12.26
N SER A 388 -18.47 -25.97 12.20
CA SER A 388 -18.21 -27.37 11.81
C SER A 388 -17.37 -28.19 12.78
N GLY A 389 -16.80 -27.57 13.82
CA GLY A 389 -15.86 -28.21 14.75
C GLY A 389 -14.43 -28.38 14.20
N THR A 390 -14.10 -27.75 13.06
CA THR A 390 -12.77 -27.77 12.45
C THR A 390 -12.22 -26.36 12.27
N PHE A 391 -10.90 -26.18 12.32
CA PHE A 391 -10.27 -24.86 12.26
C PHE A 391 -10.14 -24.25 10.85
N SER A 392 -10.54 -24.95 9.80
CA SER A 392 -10.42 -24.43 8.43
C SER A 392 -11.57 -24.93 7.54
N GLY A 393 -11.79 -24.20 6.45
CA GLY A 393 -12.64 -24.62 5.32
C GLY A 393 -14.15 -24.46 5.50
N HIS A 394 -14.61 -23.93 6.63
CA HIS A 394 -16.05 -23.87 6.98
C HIS A 394 -16.48 -22.52 7.57
N ASP A 395 -15.76 -21.45 7.26
CA ASP A 395 -16.16 -20.09 7.63
C ASP A 395 -17.38 -19.66 6.80
N PRO A 396 -18.55 -19.43 7.42
CA PRO A 396 -19.76 -19.05 6.71
C PRO A 396 -19.73 -17.60 6.18
N TYR A 397 -18.72 -16.80 6.55
CA TYR A 397 -18.49 -15.45 5.99
C TYR A 397 -17.44 -15.42 4.88
N GLN A 398 -16.80 -16.56 4.55
CA GLN A 398 -15.83 -16.61 3.46
C GLN A 398 -16.38 -16.05 2.13
N PRO A 399 -17.61 -16.37 1.68
CA PRO A 399 -18.15 -15.79 0.44
C PRO A 399 -18.28 -14.26 0.48
N LEU A 400 -18.55 -13.68 1.66
CA LEU A 400 -18.59 -12.24 1.84
C LEU A 400 -17.18 -11.64 1.67
N LEU A 401 -16.16 -12.24 2.30
CA LEU A 401 -14.78 -11.78 2.21
C LEU A 401 -14.24 -11.84 0.77
N GLU A 402 -14.53 -12.92 0.05
CA GLU A 402 -14.17 -13.08 -1.38
C GLU A 402 -14.81 -11.98 -2.24
N ARG A 403 -16.09 -11.68 -1.99
CA ARG A 403 -16.80 -10.62 -2.71
C ARG A 403 -16.30 -9.22 -2.37
N LEU A 404 -15.94 -8.96 -1.11
CA LEU A 404 -15.34 -7.70 -0.68
C LEU A 404 -13.94 -7.53 -1.30
N ALA A 405 -13.10 -8.58 -1.31
CA ALA A 405 -11.78 -8.55 -1.97
C ALA A 405 -11.91 -8.23 -3.47
N THR A 406 -12.86 -8.88 -4.14
CA THR A 406 -13.20 -8.64 -5.54
C THR A 406 -13.61 -7.18 -5.76
N TRP A 407 -14.49 -6.64 -4.90
CA TRP A 407 -14.93 -5.24 -4.95
C TRP A 407 -13.77 -4.26 -4.77
N MET A 408 -12.83 -4.52 -3.85
CA MET A 408 -11.66 -3.66 -3.61
C MET A 408 -10.73 -3.60 -4.83
N ILE A 409 -10.44 -4.77 -5.44
CA ILE A 409 -9.62 -4.83 -6.66
C ILE A 409 -10.31 -4.11 -7.82
N ALA A 410 -11.60 -4.39 -8.04
CA ALA A 410 -12.37 -3.77 -9.11
C ALA A 410 -12.41 -2.24 -8.93
N ARG A 411 -12.66 -1.76 -7.72
CA ARG A 411 -12.66 -0.33 -7.39
C ARG A 411 -11.31 0.32 -7.69
N GLU A 412 -10.21 -0.25 -7.21
CA GLU A 412 -8.89 0.37 -7.41
C GLU A 412 -8.46 0.35 -8.88
N SER A 413 -8.76 -0.72 -9.62
CA SER A 413 -8.39 -0.83 -11.05
C SER A 413 -9.06 0.24 -11.92
N ARG A 414 -10.18 0.83 -11.45
CA ARG A 414 -10.88 1.94 -12.12
C ARG A 414 -10.31 3.31 -11.79
N VAL A 415 -9.52 3.46 -10.72
CA VAL A 415 -9.02 4.79 -10.29
C VAL A 415 -8.10 5.39 -11.33
N VAL A 416 -7.24 4.58 -11.93
CA VAL A 416 -6.32 4.99 -13.01
C VAL A 416 -6.48 4.04 -14.18
N SER A 417 -7.26 4.44 -15.18
CA SER A 417 -7.38 3.65 -16.41
C SER A 417 -6.10 3.71 -17.25
N PRO A 418 -5.68 2.58 -17.86
CA PRO A 418 -4.58 2.58 -18.82
C PRO A 418 -4.88 3.51 -20.00
N ARG A 419 -3.88 4.30 -20.39
CA ARG A 419 -3.95 5.26 -21.51
C ARG A 419 -3.55 4.63 -22.84
N LEU A 420 -3.84 3.34 -23.02
CA LEU A 420 -3.57 2.61 -24.25
C LEU A 420 -4.64 2.90 -25.32
N PRO A 421 -4.30 2.83 -26.62
CA PRO A 421 -5.29 2.88 -27.69
C PRO A 421 -6.37 1.81 -27.53
N ALA A 422 -7.59 2.13 -27.97
CA ALA A 422 -8.70 1.17 -27.96
C ALA A 422 -8.33 -0.10 -28.73
N GLY A 423 -8.55 -1.26 -28.11
CA GLY A 423 -8.21 -2.56 -28.68
C GLY A 423 -6.78 -3.05 -28.41
N ARG A 424 -5.90 -2.24 -27.79
CA ARG A 424 -4.57 -2.70 -27.36
C ARG A 424 -4.65 -3.40 -25.98
N PRO A 425 -4.24 -4.68 -25.87
CA PRO A 425 -4.18 -5.38 -24.59
C PRO A 425 -3.25 -4.70 -23.58
N GLY A 426 -3.66 -4.65 -22.31
CA GLY A 426 -2.84 -4.12 -21.21
C GLY A 426 -3.42 -4.44 -19.85
N LEU A 427 -2.71 -4.08 -18.78
CA LEU A 427 -3.16 -4.23 -17.40
C LEU A 427 -3.70 -2.92 -16.84
N ALA A 428 -4.87 -2.99 -16.20
CA ALA A 428 -5.40 -1.92 -15.36
C ALA A 428 -4.76 -1.92 -13.96
N LEU A 429 -4.56 -3.11 -13.39
CA LEU A 429 -3.93 -3.29 -12.09
C LEU A 429 -3.31 -4.68 -11.97
N LYS A 430 -2.25 -4.82 -11.19
CA LYS A 430 -1.61 -6.11 -10.86
C LYS A 430 -1.21 -6.14 -9.37
N MET A 431 -1.24 -7.32 -8.76
CA MET A 431 -0.73 -7.52 -7.40
C MET A 431 0.74 -7.05 -7.30
N GLY A 432 1.11 -6.38 -6.20
CA GLY A 432 2.42 -5.75 -6.02
C GLY A 432 2.58 -4.35 -6.67
N GLU A 433 1.61 -3.86 -7.43
CA GLU A 433 1.60 -2.45 -7.85
C GLU A 433 1.01 -1.53 -6.78
N MET A 434 0.18 -2.09 -5.91
CA MET A 434 -0.16 -1.52 -4.61
C MET A 434 0.54 -2.29 -3.51
N HIS A 435 1.06 -1.58 -2.52
CA HIS A 435 1.77 -2.14 -1.38
C HIS A 435 1.12 -1.67 -0.08
N GLU A 436 0.16 -2.45 0.40
CA GLU A 436 -0.38 -2.36 1.75
C GLU A 436 0.20 -3.52 2.58
N SER A 437 0.55 -3.26 3.84
CA SER A 437 1.09 -4.29 4.73
C SER A 437 0.70 -3.96 6.16
N CYS A 438 0.28 -4.98 6.88
CA CYS A 438 -0.06 -4.90 8.29
C CYS A 438 1.21 -4.92 9.17
N HIS A 439 2.21 -5.75 8.83
CA HIS A 439 3.47 -5.93 9.58
C HIS A 439 4.56 -6.59 8.71
N ALA A 440 5.80 -6.59 9.18
CA ALA A 440 6.88 -7.35 8.56
C ALA A 440 6.63 -8.87 8.67
N HIS A 441 6.67 -9.56 7.54
CA HIS A 441 6.56 -11.02 7.47
C HIS A 441 7.46 -11.57 6.36
N GLY A 442 7.70 -12.89 6.37
CA GLY A 442 8.42 -13.57 5.29
C GLY A 442 7.52 -13.82 4.08
N GLU A 443 7.67 -15.01 3.47
CA GLU A 443 6.79 -15.45 2.38
C GLU A 443 5.38 -15.84 2.83
N VAL A 444 5.22 -16.14 4.13
CA VAL A 444 3.95 -16.53 4.74
C VAL A 444 3.52 -15.47 5.75
N ALA A 445 2.29 -14.99 5.59
CA ALA A 445 1.64 -14.06 6.49
C ALA A 445 0.46 -14.77 7.19
N LEU A 446 0.15 -14.33 8.40
CA LEU A 446 -1.01 -14.78 9.15
C LEU A 446 -2.06 -13.67 9.10
N ALA A 447 -3.29 -14.01 8.76
CA ALA A 447 -4.43 -13.13 8.87
C ALA A 447 -4.77 -12.86 10.35
N HIS A 448 -5.53 -11.81 10.59
CA HIS A 448 -6.06 -11.50 11.91
C HIS A 448 -7.56 -11.77 11.89
N THR A 449 -8.03 -12.62 12.81
CA THR A 449 -9.44 -13.06 12.90
C THR A 449 -10.37 -11.96 13.41
N ASN A 450 -9.90 -11.12 14.34
CA ASN A 450 -10.71 -10.13 15.05
C ASN A 450 -9.96 -8.79 15.24
N CYS A 451 -9.32 -8.30 14.17
CA CYS A 451 -8.39 -7.17 14.16
C CYS A 451 -8.68 -6.02 15.14
N LEU A 452 -7.71 -5.74 16.01
CA LEU A 452 -7.57 -4.50 16.78
C LEU A 452 -6.60 -3.53 16.06
N LEU A 453 -6.83 -3.27 14.77
CA LEU A 453 -5.91 -2.49 13.93
C LEU A 453 -5.80 -1.02 14.35
N SER A 454 -6.80 -0.49 15.04
CA SER A 454 -6.80 0.87 15.59
C SER A 454 -5.66 1.22 16.57
N ILE A 455 -4.80 0.26 16.95
CA ILE A 455 -3.54 0.51 17.68
C ILE A 455 -2.31 0.55 16.76
N ALA A 456 -2.42 0.00 15.55
CA ALA A 456 -1.31 -0.10 14.60
C ALA A 456 -1.21 1.21 13.80
N ASP A 457 -0.51 2.20 14.36
CA ASP A 457 -0.05 3.41 13.66
C ASP A 457 1.00 3.10 12.55
N ALA A 458 1.02 1.86 12.04
CA ALA A 458 2.08 1.22 11.30
C ALA A 458 1.74 1.00 9.81
N GLY A 459 0.94 1.89 9.21
CA GLY A 459 0.73 1.90 7.76
C GLY A 459 2.05 1.95 6.97
N SER A 460 2.06 1.43 5.74
CA SER A 460 3.29 1.33 4.93
C SER A 460 4.04 2.66 4.74
N LEU A 461 3.34 3.80 4.76
CA LEU A 461 3.93 5.14 4.69
C LEU A 461 4.51 5.62 6.03
N SER A 462 3.96 5.22 7.18
CA SER A 462 4.52 5.62 8.49
C SER A 462 5.84 4.91 8.75
N GLN A 463 5.99 3.66 8.31
CA GLN A 463 7.26 2.91 8.35
C GLN A 463 8.36 3.60 7.52
N ILE A 464 8.05 4.01 6.28
CA ILE A 464 8.99 4.73 5.41
C ILE A 464 9.38 6.08 6.03
N LYS A 465 8.40 6.83 6.56
CA LYS A 465 8.66 8.11 7.24
C LYS A 465 9.58 7.93 8.44
N ALA A 466 9.35 6.91 9.27
CA ALA A 466 10.18 6.63 10.43
C ALA A 466 11.64 6.34 10.02
N PHE A 467 11.85 5.47 9.03
CA PHE A 467 13.18 5.12 8.51
C PHE A 467 13.97 6.35 8.03
N TYR A 468 13.37 7.18 7.18
CA TYR A 468 14.06 8.37 6.66
C TYR A 468 14.14 9.53 7.65
N THR A 469 13.24 9.61 8.64
CA THR A 469 13.37 10.56 9.75
C THR A 469 14.58 10.20 10.62
N GLU A 470 14.77 8.91 10.90
CA GLU A 470 15.96 8.42 11.62
C GLU A 470 17.24 8.62 10.79
N ALA A 471 17.22 8.28 9.50
CA ALA A 471 18.36 8.52 8.60
C ALA A 471 18.68 10.02 8.45
N ALA A 472 17.67 10.90 8.53
CA ALA A 472 17.91 12.34 8.57
C ALA A 472 18.65 12.80 9.84
N ALA A 473 18.49 12.08 10.95
CA ALA A 473 19.08 12.38 12.24
C ALA A 473 20.46 11.76 12.44
N VAL A 474 20.76 10.65 11.77
CA VAL A 474 22.02 9.89 11.88
C VAL A 474 22.59 9.69 10.47
N GLU A 475 23.79 10.23 10.18
CA GLU A 475 24.53 9.94 8.95
C GLU A 475 24.92 8.45 8.90
N LYS A 476 24.01 7.58 8.44
CA LYS A 476 24.29 6.16 8.18
C LYS A 476 25.16 6.04 6.92
N GLY A 477 26.40 5.56 7.08
CA GLY A 477 27.41 5.49 6.02
C GLY A 477 27.13 4.48 4.89
N ASP A 478 26.20 3.55 5.08
CA ASP A 478 25.99 2.41 4.17
C ASP A 478 24.99 2.68 3.01
N ILE A 479 24.25 3.80 3.03
CA ILE A 479 23.22 4.15 2.03
C ILE A 479 23.66 5.36 1.17
N VAL A 480 24.96 5.67 1.14
CA VAL A 480 25.47 6.83 0.40
C VAL A 480 25.42 6.55 -1.10
N ASN A 481 24.81 7.47 -1.86
CA ASN A 481 24.79 7.41 -3.32
C ASN A 481 26.20 7.17 -3.88
N PRO A 482 26.42 6.11 -4.70
CA PRO A 482 27.75 5.75 -5.19
C PRO A 482 28.30 6.76 -6.21
N VAL A 483 27.46 7.66 -6.73
CA VAL A 483 27.84 8.64 -7.75
C VAL A 483 28.40 9.90 -7.09
N HIS A 484 29.66 10.21 -7.42
CA HIS A 484 30.26 11.50 -7.12
C HIS A 484 29.86 12.52 -8.18
N TYR A 485 29.29 13.65 -7.77
CA TYR A 485 29.07 14.77 -8.67
C TYR A 485 30.43 15.38 -9.08
N PRO A 486 30.68 15.55 -10.38
CA PRO A 486 31.78 16.38 -10.87
C PRO A 486 31.74 17.77 -10.22
N LEU A 487 32.91 18.34 -9.90
CA LEU A 487 33.01 19.60 -9.15
C LEU A 487 32.29 20.76 -9.85
N ASP A 488 32.36 20.83 -11.19
CA ASP A 488 31.68 21.82 -12.02
C ASP A 488 30.15 21.80 -11.88
N MET A 489 29.57 20.64 -11.52
CA MET A 489 28.14 20.50 -11.28
C MET A 489 27.70 21.03 -9.91
N VAL A 490 28.59 21.14 -8.92
CA VAL A 490 28.21 21.47 -7.53
C VAL A 490 28.97 22.65 -6.93
N GLU A 491 29.95 23.22 -7.63
CA GLU A 491 30.80 24.32 -7.16
C GLU A 491 30.00 25.55 -6.68
N HIS A 492 28.86 25.83 -7.32
CA HIS A 492 27.98 26.96 -6.99
C HIS A 492 27.12 26.70 -5.74
N ILE A 493 27.05 25.45 -5.30
CA ILE A 493 26.39 25.06 -4.05
C ILE A 493 27.43 25.20 -2.94
N PRO A 494 27.14 25.92 -1.84
CA PRO A 494 28.08 25.99 -0.72
C PRO A 494 28.39 24.61 -0.15
N GLU A 495 29.66 24.36 0.21
CA GLU A 495 30.17 23.02 0.54
C GLU A 495 29.33 22.29 1.61
N ARG A 496 28.90 23.00 2.67
CA ARG A 496 28.05 22.47 3.74
C ARG A 496 26.66 21.98 3.29
N TYR A 497 26.23 22.35 2.08
CA TYR A 497 24.96 21.93 1.49
C TYR A 497 25.13 20.93 0.35
N ARG A 498 26.36 20.53 0.00
CA ARG A 498 26.64 19.44 -0.95
C ARG A 498 26.41 18.06 -0.33
N VAL A 499 25.52 17.98 0.66
CA VAL A 499 25.21 16.76 1.39
C VAL A 499 24.66 15.75 0.39
N ARG A 500 25.27 14.56 0.36
CA ARG A 500 24.87 13.50 -0.57
C ARG A 500 23.46 13.05 -0.21
N GLY A 501 22.59 12.99 -1.21
CA GLY A 501 21.31 12.29 -1.08
C GLY A 501 21.53 10.78 -0.99
N TYR A 502 20.57 10.09 -0.41
CA TYR A 502 20.45 8.63 -0.53
C TYR A 502 19.99 8.29 -1.95
N GLY A 503 20.57 7.28 -2.60
CA GLY A 503 20.17 6.91 -3.97
C GLY A 503 21.09 5.92 -4.68
N CYS A 504 20.71 5.56 -5.90
CA CYS A 504 21.37 4.53 -6.71
C CYS A 504 22.01 5.07 -8.01
N GLY A 505 21.88 6.37 -8.26
CA GLY A 505 22.36 7.03 -9.48
C GLY A 505 22.30 8.56 -9.39
N SER A 506 22.29 9.24 -10.53
CA SER A 506 22.13 10.69 -10.59
C SER A 506 21.50 11.07 -11.94
N PRO A 507 20.15 11.08 -12.02
CA PRO A 507 19.46 11.30 -13.29
C PRO A 507 19.69 12.71 -13.84
N ILE A 508 20.06 13.68 -13.01
CA ILE A 508 20.22 15.08 -13.40
C ILE A 508 21.26 15.31 -14.50
N ALA A 509 22.31 14.48 -14.55
CA ALA A 509 23.32 14.54 -15.61
C ALA A 509 22.75 14.12 -16.96
N ASP A 510 21.85 13.13 -16.96
CA ASP A 510 21.24 12.56 -18.16
C ASP A 510 19.90 13.23 -18.52
N ALA A 511 19.40 14.11 -17.65
CA ALA A 511 18.16 14.85 -17.85
C ALA A 511 18.19 15.77 -19.07
N GLY A 512 19.36 16.19 -19.56
CA GLY A 512 19.47 17.05 -20.75
C GLY A 512 18.78 18.41 -20.59
N LEU A 513 18.83 19.00 -19.39
CA LEU A 513 18.16 20.26 -19.07
C LEU A 513 18.64 21.42 -19.93
N SER A 514 17.69 22.23 -20.39
CA SER A 514 17.95 23.43 -21.19
C SER A 514 17.60 24.72 -20.43
N PRO A 515 18.26 25.85 -20.73
CA PRO A 515 17.89 27.15 -20.14
C PRO A 515 16.42 27.49 -20.37
N GLY A 516 15.73 27.95 -19.32
CA GLY A 516 14.30 28.30 -19.36
C GLY A 516 13.33 27.15 -19.05
N GLU A 517 13.78 25.89 -19.00
CA GLU A 517 12.91 24.76 -18.65
C GLU A 517 12.40 24.84 -17.20
N THR A 518 11.22 24.28 -16.97
CA THR A 518 10.69 23.96 -15.63
C THR A 518 10.95 22.50 -15.32
N MET A 519 11.73 22.24 -14.27
CA MET A 519 12.08 20.91 -13.81
C MET A 519 11.44 20.60 -12.46
N VAL A 520 10.91 19.39 -12.30
CA VAL A 520 10.36 18.88 -11.04
C VAL A 520 11.19 17.67 -10.58
N ASP A 521 11.65 17.69 -9.34
CA ASP A 521 12.38 16.58 -8.71
C ASP A 521 11.50 15.89 -7.67
N LEU A 522 11.32 14.58 -7.81
CA LEU A 522 10.49 13.76 -6.93
C LEU A 522 11.33 13.11 -5.85
N GLY A 523 10.95 13.31 -4.58
CA GLY A 523 11.76 12.86 -3.44
C GLY A 523 13.06 13.65 -3.31
N CYS A 524 12.97 14.98 -3.39
CA CYS A 524 14.14 15.84 -3.54
C CYS A 524 15.07 15.85 -2.31
N GLY A 525 14.61 15.36 -1.15
CA GLY A 525 15.38 15.34 0.09
C GLY A 525 15.89 16.73 0.48
N ALA A 526 17.19 16.84 0.75
CA ALA A 526 17.86 18.11 1.06
C ALA A 526 18.10 19.01 -0.18
N GLY A 527 17.65 18.59 -1.37
CA GLY A 527 17.56 19.44 -2.56
C GLY A 527 18.81 19.52 -3.44
N VAL A 528 19.85 18.70 -3.23
CA VAL A 528 21.12 18.84 -3.97
C VAL A 528 20.94 18.76 -5.50
N GLU A 529 20.15 17.81 -6.02
CA GLU A 529 19.89 17.69 -7.46
C GLU A 529 19.08 18.88 -8.00
N CYS A 530 18.13 19.39 -7.22
CA CYS A 530 17.41 20.63 -7.53
C CYS A 530 18.37 21.82 -7.67
N LEU A 531 19.38 21.93 -6.81
CA LEU A 531 20.34 23.04 -6.85
C LEU A 531 21.33 22.91 -8.03
N ILE A 532 21.67 21.68 -8.44
CA ILE A 532 22.40 21.43 -9.68
C ILE A 532 21.54 21.88 -10.88
N ALA A 533 20.25 21.51 -10.90
CA ALA A 533 19.30 21.89 -11.93
C ALA A 533 19.13 23.41 -12.02
N ALA A 534 19.12 24.12 -10.89
CA ALA A 534 18.93 25.55 -10.79
C ALA A 534 19.93 26.34 -11.65
N LYS A 535 21.22 25.96 -11.63
CA LYS A 535 22.26 26.53 -12.50
C LYS A 535 22.04 26.19 -13.97
N LYS A 536 21.64 24.95 -14.28
CA LYS A 536 21.46 24.46 -15.66
C LYS A 536 20.30 25.13 -16.39
N VAL A 537 19.15 25.31 -15.72
CA VAL A 537 17.97 25.96 -16.32
C VAL A 537 18.08 27.49 -16.31
N GLY A 538 18.99 28.04 -15.50
CA GLY A 538 19.29 29.47 -15.43
C GLY A 538 18.15 30.33 -14.86
N ALA A 539 18.37 31.65 -14.83
CA ALA A 539 17.48 32.61 -14.17
C ALA A 539 16.04 32.66 -14.73
N LYS A 540 15.83 32.23 -15.97
CA LYS A 540 14.50 32.17 -16.62
C LYS A 540 13.81 30.81 -16.46
N GLY A 541 14.56 29.78 -16.04
CA GLY A 541 14.02 28.46 -15.76
C GLY A 541 13.49 28.36 -14.33
N ARG A 542 12.89 27.22 -14.00
CA ARG A 542 12.31 26.95 -12.68
C ARG A 542 12.63 25.53 -12.23
N VAL A 543 12.86 25.36 -10.93
CA VAL A 543 13.09 24.06 -10.30
C VAL A 543 12.13 23.89 -9.12
N ILE A 544 11.46 22.74 -9.07
CA ILE A 544 10.48 22.41 -8.04
C ILE A 544 10.90 21.10 -7.38
N GLY A 545 11.24 21.11 -6.10
CA GLY A 545 11.45 19.90 -5.31
C GLY A 545 10.19 19.48 -4.57
N LEU A 546 9.84 18.19 -4.65
CA LEU A 546 8.75 17.57 -3.88
C LEU A 546 9.31 16.55 -2.90
N ASP A 547 8.93 16.64 -1.63
CA ASP A 547 9.29 15.65 -0.61
C ASP A 547 8.17 15.53 0.44
N MET A 548 8.05 14.36 1.09
CA MET A 548 7.05 14.15 2.13
C MET A 548 7.51 14.63 3.52
N LEU A 549 8.82 14.79 3.73
CA LEU A 549 9.45 15.02 5.04
C LEU A 549 9.69 16.52 5.31
N PRO A 550 9.01 17.11 6.31
CA PRO A 550 9.21 18.53 6.67
C PRO A 550 10.67 18.89 6.99
N ALA A 551 11.39 17.99 7.67
CA ALA A 551 12.79 18.20 8.05
C ALA A 551 13.72 18.32 6.83
N MET A 552 13.49 17.51 5.78
CA MET A 552 14.28 17.59 4.55
C MET A 552 14.00 18.87 3.78
N LEU A 553 12.72 19.25 3.66
CA LEU A 553 12.32 20.49 3.00
C LEU A 553 12.89 21.74 3.69
N ALA A 554 13.00 21.74 5.03
CA ALA A 554 13.65 22.83 5.76
C ALA A 554 15.13 22.99 5.39
N ARG A 555 15.86 21.87 5.25
CA ARG A 555 17.26 21.87 4.80
C ARG A 555 17.36 22.36 3.35
N ALA A 556 16.49 21.86 2.48
CA ALA A 556 16.47 22.21 1.06
C ALA A 556 16.22 23.71 0.84
N ARG A 557 15.24 24.30 1.53
CA ARG A 557 14.95 25.74 1.48
C ARG A 557 16.13 26.59 1.95
N THR A 558 16.82 26.16 3.01
CA THR A 558 18.02 26.85 3.50
C THR A 558 19.16 26.80 2.48
N ALA A 559 19.40 25.63 1.90
CA ALA A 559 20.42 25.44 0.87
C ALA A 559 20.12 26.24 -0.40
N ALA A 560 18.84 26.35 -0.78
CA ALA A 560 18.38 27.14 -1.91
C ALA A 560 18.65 28.63 -1.74
N GLY A 561 18.39 29.20 -0.57
CA GLY A 561 18.71 30.59 -0.26
C GLY A 561 20.21 30.87 -0.43
N ALA A 562 21.06 30.03 0.18
CA ALA A 562 22.51 30.21 0.10
C ALA A 562 23.06 29.99 -1.32
N THR A 563 22.47 29.08 -2.10
CA THR A 563 22.86 28.86 -3.51
C THR A 563 22.40 30.02 -4.40
N ALA A 564 21.24 30.60 -4.12
CA ALA A 564 20.73 31.76 -4.85
C ALA A 564 21.63 32.99 -4.68
N GLU A 565 22.23 33.19 -3.50
CA GLU A 565 23.24 34.23 -3.25
C GLU A 565 24.47 34.07 -4.16
N VAL A 566 24.92 32.83 -4.39
CA VAL A 566 26.06 32.51 -5.26
C VAL A 566 25.70 32.67 -6.74
N LEU A 567 24.50 32.24 -7.15
CA LEU A 567 24.03 32.32 -8.54
C LEU A 567 23.58 33.72 -8.96
N GLY A 568 23.22 34.58 -8.01
CA GLY A 568 22.66 35.91 -8.26
C GLY A 568 21.17 35.91 -8.64
N TYR A 569 20.47 34.78 -8.50
CA TYR A 569 19.04 34.63 -8.73
C TYR A 569 18.48 33.42 -7.96
N ALA A 570 17.18 33.47 -7.65
CA ALA A 570 16.46 32.37 -7.01
C ALA A 570 15.43 31.80 -7.98
N ASN A 571 15.54 30.51 -8.28
CA ASN A 571 14.63 29.80 -9.19
C ASN A 571 14.24 28.39 -8.70
N ALA A 572 14.60 28.02 -7.47
CA ALA A 572 14.27 26.73 -6.85
C ALA A 572 13.26 26.89 -5.70
N VAL A 573 12.20 26.08 -5.70
CA VAL A 573 11.16 26.05 -4.66
C VAL A 573 10.83 24.63 -4.22
N PHE A 574 10.30 24.48 -3.00
CA PHE A 574 10.13 23.18 -2.36
C PHE A 574 8.75 23.01 -1.70
N PHE A 575 8.02 21.96 -2.09
CA PHE A 575 6.67 21.67 -1.62
C PHE A 575 6.60 20.34 -0.87
N GLN A 576 5.74 20.30 0.15
CA GLN A 576 5.40 19.06 0.83
C GLN A 576 4.28 18.36 0.07
N GLY A 577 4.43 17.07 -0.21
CA GLY A 577 3.40 16.28 -0.87
C GLY A 577 3.76 14.81 -0.98
N TYR A 578 2.76 13.99 -1.34
CA TYR A 578 2.96 12.59 -1.70
C TYR A 578 3.10 12.46 -3.22
N LEU A 579 3.82 11.44 -3.68
CA LEU A 579 4.08 11.27 -5.11
C LEU A 579 2.83 10.80 -5.87
N GLU A 580 1.91 10.13 -5.16
CA GLU A 580 0.64 9.61 -5.66
C GLU A 580 -0.46 10.69 -5.76
N ALA A 581 -0.22 11.88 -5.21
CA ALA A 581 -1.14 13.02 -5.21
C ALA A 581 -0.33 14.33 -5.14
N MET A 582 0.29 14.70 -6.27
CA MET A 582 1.22 15.82 -6.33
C MET A 582 0.45 17.15 -6.29
N PRO A 583 0.82 18.12 -5.43
CA PRO A 583 0.14 19.42 -5.32
C PRO A 583 0.53 20.39 -6.46
N LEU A 584 0.63 19.89 -7.69
CA LEU A 584 1.01 20.64 -8.89
C LEU A 584 -0.13 20.58 -9.91
N ALA A 585 -0.35 21.65 -10.67
CA ALA A 585 -1.28 21.63 -11.78
C ALA A 585 -0.77 20.77 -12.96
N ASP A 586 -1.69 20.41 -13.84
CA ASP A 586 -1.40 19.69 -15.08
C ASP A 586 -0.41 20.47 -15.96
N ALA A 587 0.43 19.76 -16.71
CA ALA A 587 1.37 20.33 -17.68
C ALA A 587 2.26 21.47 -17.10
N THR A 588 2.73 21.29 -15.87
CA THR A 588 3.66 22.20 -15.19
C THR A 588 5.12 22.01 -15.64
N ALA A 589 5.57 20.77 -15.84
CA ALA A 589 6.99 20.43 -15.98
C ALA A 589 7.40 20.12 -17.44
N ASP A 590 8.55 20.65 -17.87
CA ASP A 590 9.23 20.23 -19.10
C ASP A 590 10.06 18.94 -18.85
N CYS A 591 10.63 18.82 -17.65
CA CYS A 591 11.40 17.67 -17.21
C CYS A 591 11.02 17.25 -15.78
N VAL A 592 10.81 15.95 -15.56
CA VAL A 592 10.70 15.36 -14.22
C VAL A 592 11.94 14.51 -13.96
N THR A 593 12.53 14.59 -12.78
CA THR A 593 13.55 13.66 -12.31
C THR A 593 13.16 12.96 -11.02
N SER A 594 13.79 11.82 -10.77
CA SER A 594 13.61 11.06 -9.54
C SER A 594 14.81 10.14 -9.35
N ASN A 595 15.28 10.02 -8.11
CA ASN A 595 16.39 9.14 -7.76
C ASN A 595 15.98 8.20 -6.63
N CYS A 596 15.75 6.94 -6.98
CA CYS A 596 15.53 5.85 -6.02
C CYS A 596 14.37 6.10 -5.04
N VAL A 597 13.25 6.67 -5.49
CA VAL A 597 12.05 6.88 -4.65
C VAL A 597 10.76 6.34 -5.26
N LEU A 598 10.75 5.97 -6.55
CA LEU A 598 9.53 5.50 -7.20
C LEU A 598 9.11 4.13 -6.66
N ASN A 599 10.09 3.28 -6.35
CA ASN A 599 9.86 1.99 -5.71
C ASN A 599 9.25 2.08 -4.30
N LEU A 600 9.40 3.21 -3.61
CA LEU A 600 8.81 3.44 -2.28
C LEU A 600 7.31 3.73 -2.32
N SER A 601 6.79 4.08 -3.51
CA SER A 601 5.38 4.37 -3.68
C SER A 601 4.51 3.17 -3.32
N THR A 602 3.44 3.45 -2.57
CA THR A 602 2.43 2.46 -2.21
C THR A 602 1.42 2.23 -3.32
N ARG A 603 1.35 3.11 -4.33
CA ARG A 603 0.40 3.02 -5.45
C ARG A 603 1.06 3.46 -6.76
N LYS A 604 1.81 2.53 -7.38
CA LYS A 604 2.67 2.82 -8.55
C LYS A 604 1.88 3.36 -9.75
N ARG A 605 0.70 2.82 -10.03
CA ARG A 605 -0.17 3.28 -11.13
C ARG A 605 -0.56 4.76 -10.97
N ARG A 606 -0.93 5.17 -9.75
CA ARG A 606 -1.24 6.58 -9.42
C ARG A 606 -0.01 7.47 -9.55
N LEU A 607 1.14 7.02 -9.03
CA LEU A 607 2.42 7.71 -9.18
C LEU A 607 2.74 8.01 -10.66
N TYR A 608 2.77 7.00 -11.54
CA TYR A 608 3.11 7.23 -12.95
C TYR A 608 2.06 8.06 -13.69
N ALA A 609 0.78 7.96 -13.31
CA ALA A 609 -0.27 8.83 -13.83
C ALA A 609 -0.10 10.30 -13.39
N GLU A 610 0.32 10.56 -12.15
CA GLU A 610 0.63 11.91 -11.66
C GLU A 610 1.84 12.50 -12.39
N ILE A 611 2.90 11.72 -12.57
CA ILE A 611 4.06 12.13 -13.39
C ILE A 611 3.61 12.50 -14.80
N PHE A 612 2.78 11.66 -15.43
CA PHE A 612 2.24 11.94 -16.76
C PHE A 612 1.37 13.20 -16.77
N ARG A 613 0.56 13.43 -15.73
CA ARG A 613 -0.33 14.59 -15.59
C ARG A 613 0.47 15.89 -15.53
N ILE A 614 1.50 15.96 -14.68
CA ILE A 614 2.28 17.19 -14.47
C ILE A 614 3.23 17.51 -15.62
N LEU A 615 3.59 16.54 -16.47
CA LEU A 615 4.43 16.80 -17.64
C LEU A 615 3.66 17.57 -18.72
N LYS A 616 4.32 18.56 -19.33
CA LYS A 616 3.86 19.20 -20.57
C LYS A 616 3.91 18.20 -21.73
N PRO A 617 3.10 18.37 -22.78
CA PRO A 617 3.25 17.58 -24.00
C PRO A 617 4.68 17.71 -24.57
N GLY A 618 5.32 16.60 -24.91
CA GLY A 618 6.74 16.54 -25.31
C GLY A 618 7.75 16.57 -24.15
N GLY A 619 7.30 16.85 -22.93
CA GLY A 619 8.10 16.78 -21.72
C GLY A 619 8.56 15.35 -21.42
N ARG A 620 9.57 15.23 -20.56
CA ARG A 620 10.23 13.94 -20.28
C ARG A 620 10.39 13.67 -18.80
N ILE A 621 10.30 12.41 -18.41
CA ILE A 621 10.83 11.93 -17.14
C ILE A 621 12.18 11.25 -17.36
N VAL A 622 13.17 11.56 -16.52
CA VAL A 622 14.44 10.85 -16.43
C VAL A 622 14.65 10.44 -14.98
N PHE A 623 14.68 9.13 -14.71
CA PHE A 623 14.80 8.63 -13.35
C PHE A 623 15.85 7.53 -13.25
N SER A 624 16.49 7.45 -12.09
CA SER A 624 17.33 6.32 -11.71
C SER A 624 16.61 5.56 -10.60
N ASP A 625 16.39 4.26 -10.77
CA ASP A 625 15.79 3.41 -9.74
C ASP A 625 16.35 1.98 -9.81
N VAL A 626 15.96 1.14 -8.86
CA VAL A 626 16.31 -0.28 -8.85
C VAL A 626 15.26 -1.07 -9.62
N ALA A 627 15.70 -2.03 -10.43
CA ALA A 627 14.85 -2.97 -11.14
C ALA A 627 15.44 -4.38 -11.15
N THR A 628 14.61 -5.38 -11.41
CA THR A 628 15.01 -6.79 -11.53
C THR A 628 14.71 -7.35 -12.92
N GLU A 629 15.26 -8.52 -13.25
CA GLU A 629 14.91 -9.24 -14.48
C GLU A 629 13.77 -10.23 -14.26
N THR A 630 13.72 -10.82 -13.07
CA THR A 630 12.70 -11.75 -12.63
C THR A 630 12.02 -11.19 -11.37
N PRO A 631 10.78 -11.60 -11.05
CA PRO A 631 10.13 -11.18 -9.81
C PRO A 631 10.98 -11.55 -8.59
N ALA A 632 11.12 -10.61 -7.64
CA ALA A 632 11.74 -10.88 -6.35
C ALA A 632 10.84 -11.78 -5.49
N THR A 633 11.42 -12.46 -4.51
CA THR A 633 10.65 -13.32 -3.60
C THR A 633 9.78 -12.49 -2.67
N ALA A 634 8.67 -13.05 -2.19
CA ALA A 634 7.82 -12.39 -1.21
C ALA A 634 8.60 -12.02 0.07
N ALA A 635 9.57 -12.84 0.48
CA ALA A 635 10.45 -12.53 1.61
C ALA A 635 11.23 -11.22 1.41
N ILE A 636 11.75 -10.97 0.20
CA ILE A 636 12.41 -9.69 -0.12
C ILE A 636 11.40 -8.55 -0.14
N CYS A 637 10.24 -8.77 -0.77
CA CYS A 637 9.22 -7.73 -0.95
C CYS A 637 8.53 -7.32 0.37
N ASN A 638 8.53 -8.19 1.38
CA ASN A 638 7.93 -7.94 2.70
C ASN A 638 8.93 -7.47 3.77
N ASP A 639 10.23 -7.41 3.46
CA ASP A 639 11.25 -6.96 4.42
C ASP A 639 11.21 -5.42 4.60
N PRO A 640 10.95 -4.92 5.82
CA PRO A 640 10.82 -3.48 6.07
C PRO A 640 12.14 -2.71 5.91
N THR A 641 13.28 -3.37 6.13
CA THR A 641 14.61 -2.77 5.95
C THR A 641 14.88 -2.59 4.46
N LEU A 642 14.66 -3.65 3.68
CA LEU A 642 14.81 -3.60 2.22
C LEU A 642 13.82 -2.65 1.56
N ARG A 643 12.66 -2.41 2.20
CA ARG A 643 11.71 -1.38 1.77
C ARG A 643 12.32 0.01 1.91
N GLY A 644 12.92 0.34 3.05
CA GLY A 644 13.64 1.61 3.24
C GLY A 644 14.85 1.80 2.31
N GLU A 645 15.38 0.70 1.77
CA GLU A 645 16.47 0.68 0.77
C GLU A 645 15.98 0.67 -0.69
N CYS A 646 14.68 0.81 -0.92
CA CYS A 646 14.05 0.85 -2.26
C CYS A 646 14.14 -0.46 -3.06
N ILE A 647 14.38 -1.59 -2.37
CA ILE A 647 14.58 -2.93 -2.96
C ILE A 647 13.26 -3.71 -2.99
N SER A 648 12.51 -3.72 -1.90
CA SER A 648 11.24 -4.46 -1.79
C SER A 648 10.17 -3.95 -2.76
N GLY A 649 10.29 -2.69 -3.16
CA GLY A 649 9.39 -1.98 -4.06
C GLY A 649 9.56 -2.26 -5.55
N THR A 650 10.60 -3.02 -5.93
CA THR A 650 11.13 -3.07 -7.29
C THR A 650 10.19 -3.74 -8.28
N LEU A 651 10.11 -3.16 -9.49
CA LEU A 651 9.49 -3.79 -10.63
C LEU A 651 10.51 -4.60 -11.43
N THR A 652 10.04 -5.62 -12.13
CA THR A 652 10.83 -6.20 -13.22
C THR A 652 11.01 -5.14 -14.31
N GLN A 653 12.10 -5.19 -15.07
CA GLN A 653 12.33 -4.26 -16.18
C GLN A 653 11.19 -4.30 -17.21
N LYS A 654 10.57 -5.48 -17.42
CA LYS A 654 9.40 -5.63 -18.29
C LYS A 654 8.17 -4.90 -17.73
N ASP A 655 7.89 -5.08 -16.44
CA ASP A 655 6.76 -4.40 -15.78
C ASP A 655 6.99 -2.88 -15.69
N LEU A 656 8.25 -2.43 -15.53
CA LEU A 656 8.61 -1.01 -15.54
C LEU A 656 8.35 -0.34 -16.90
N VAL A 657 8.73 -0.99 -18.01
CA VAL A 657 8.44 -0.47 -19.35
C VAL A 657 6.93 -0.47 -19.59
N ALA A 658 6.25 -1.56 -19.22
CA ALA A 658 4.81 -1.71 -19.36
C ALA A 658 4.01 -0.64 -18.63
N ILE A 659 4.30 -0.39 -17.35
CA ILE A 659 3.56 0.61 -16.56
C ILE A 659 3.74 2.02 -17.12
N LEU A 660 4.91 2.32 -17.70
CA LEU A 660 5.15 3.59 -18.42
C LEU A 660 4.30 3.65 -19.70
N GLU A 661 4.31 2.62 -20.54
CA GLU A 661 3.47 2.57 -21.75
C GLU A 661 1.98 2.68 -21.42
N GLU A 662 1.52 1.94 -20.41
CA GLU A 662 0.13 1.93 -19.94
C GLU A 662 -0.27 3.26 -19.29
N SER A 663 0.70 4.02 -18.75
CA SER A 663 0.47 5.41 -18.30
C SER A 663 0.44 6.42 -19.46
N GLY A 664 0.75 5.98 -20.69
CA GLY A 664 0.71 6.79 -21.91
C GLY A 664 2.06 7.33 -22.38
N PHE A 665 3.17 6.95 -21.73
CA PHE A 665 4.50 7.38 -22.15
C PHE A 665 4.94 6.72 -23.45
N VAL A 666 5.76 7.45 -24.22
CA VAL A 666 6.42 6.99 -25.44
C VAL A 666 7.93 7.19 -25.33
N GLY A 667 8.70 6.63 -26.28
CA GLY A 667 10.14 6.85 -26.37
C GLY A 667 10.94 6.33 -25.15
N ILE A 668 10.45 5.26 -24.52
CA ILE A 668 11.02 4.66 -23.31
C ILE A 668 12.38 4.03 -23.64
N ARG A 669 13.44 4.45 -22.95
CA ARG A 669 14.80 3.93 -23.17
C ARG A 669 15.57 3.81 -21.86
N PHE A 670 16.33 2.73 -21.73
CA PHE A 670 17.37 2.59 -20.71
C PHE A 670 18.61 3.35 -21.16
N LEU A 671 18.98 4.40 -20.45
CA LEU A 671 20.21 5.18 -20.68
C LEU A 671 21.42 4.50 -20.03
N ARG A 672 21.22 3.91 -18.85
CA ARG A 672 22.23 3.14 -18.12
C ARG A 672 21.59 1.94 -17.46
N ARG A 673 22.37 0.86 -17.37
CA ARG A 673 22.04 -0.35 -16.62
C ARG A 673 23.32 -0.99 -16.11
N PHE A 674 23.42 -1.20 -14.81
CA PHE A 674 24.55 -1.93 -14.22
C PHE A 674 24.09 -2.79 -13.03
N PRO A 675 24.77 -3.91 -12.75
CA PRO A 675 24.52 -4.70 -11.55
C PRO A 675 24.68 -3.82 -10.30
N TYR A 676 23.70 -3.87 -9.41
CA TYR A 676 23.68 -3.05 -8.19
C TYR A 676 24.01 -3.87 -6.95
N ARG A 677 23.15 -4.85 -6.61
CA ARG A 677 23.32 -5.71 -5.44
C ARG A 677 22.71 -7.09 -5.67
N VAL A 678 23.20 -8.08 -4.94
CA VAL A 678 22.54 -9.39 -4.80
C VAL A 678 21.94 -9.47 -3.39
N VAL A 679 20.67 -9.82 -3.30
CA VAL A 679 19.95 -10.00 -2.03
C VAL A 679 19.25 -11.35 -2.06
N GLN A 680 19.55 -12.24 -1.11
CA GLN A 680 18.99 -13.59 -1.06
C GLN A 680 19.07 -14.30 -2.43
N ASP A 681 20.27 -14.29 -3.03
CA ASP A 681 20.57 -14.85 -4.37
C ASP A 681 19.80 -14.23 -5.55
N HIS A 682 19.07 -13.13 -5.32
CA HIS A 682 18.37 -12.38 -6.37
C HIS A 682 19.19 -11.15 -6.81
N GLN A 683 19.39 -11.00 -8.12
CA GLN A 683 20.19 -9.92 -8.71
C GLN A 683 19.33 -8.68 -8.98
N PHE A 684 19.77 -7.54 -8.45
CA PHE A 684 19.18 -6.21 -8.68
C PHE A 684 20.08 -5.36 -9.57
N TYR A 685 19.47 -4.48 -10.35
CA TYR A 685 20.14 -3.57 -11.27
C TYR A 685 19.76 -2.13 -10.95
N SER A 686 20.73 -1.23 -11.01
CA SER A 686 20.46 0.21 -11.08
C SER A 686 20.21 0.54 -12.55
N VAL A 687 19.05 1.10 -12.83
CA VAL A 687 18.62 1.48 -14.17
C VAL A 687 18.35 2.96 -14.23
N THR A 688 18.83 3.63 -15.27
CA THR A 688 18.43 5.00 -15.58
C THR A 688 17.58 4.99 -16.83
N VAL A 689 16.34 5.45 -16.71
CA VAL A 689 15.33 5.37 -17.75
C VAL A 689 14.86 6.76 -18.14
N VAL A 690 14.68 6.99 -19.43
CA VAL A 690 13.98 8.15 -19.97
C VAL A 690 12.67 7.72 -20.61
N ALA A 691 11.60 8.48 -20.40
CA ALA A 691 10.33 8.32 -21.07
C ALA A 691 9.71 9.70 -21.35
N ARG A 692 8.87 9.82 -22.38
CA ARG A 692 8.31 11.10 -22.83
C ARG A 692 6.80 11.08 -22.83
N LYS A 693 6.21 12.21 -22.45
CA LYS A 693 4.80 12.47 -22.73
C LYS A 693 4.69 12.77 -24.23
N PRO A 694 3.84 12.06 -24.98
CA PRO A 694 3.72 12.30 -26.41
C PRO A 694 3.33 13.76 -26.65
N GLN A 695 3.90 14.36 -27.70
CA GLN A 695 3.35 15.60 -28.24
C GLN A 695 1.95 15.30 -28.82
N PRO A 696 1.06 16.30 -28.91
CA PRO A 696 -0.20 16.15 -29.63
C PRO A 696 0.08 15.61 -31.02
N ALA A 697 -0.80 14.72 -31.51
CA ALA A 697 -0.54 13.83 -32.64
C ALA A 697 0.33 14.48 -33.72
N PRO A 698 1.53 13.93 -33.99
CA PRO A 698 2.36 14.45 -35.06
C PRO A 698 1.62 14.30 -36.38
N VAL A 699 1.90 15.20 -37.31
CA VAL A 699 1.26 15.18 -38.62
C VAL A 699 1.48 13.82 -39.26
N ARG A 700 0.41 13.15 -39.73
CA ARG A 700 0.57 11.86 -40.42
C ARG A 700 1.46 12.06 -41.64
N ARG A 701 2.39 11.12 -41.82
CA ARG A 701 3.36 11.12 -42.91
C ARG A 701 3.42 9.73 -43.51
N LYS A 702 3.54 9.69 -44.83
CA LYS A 702 3.92 8.45 -45.53
C LYS A 702 5.35 8.13 -45.15
N VAL A 703 5.60 6.92 -44.70
CA VAL A 703 6.94 6.43 -44.41
C VAL A 703 7.23 5.14 -45.16
N LEU A 704 8.50 4.90 -45.47
CA LEU A 704 9.02 3.66 -46.01
C LEU A 704 10.03 3.07 -45.01
N TYR A 705 9.75 1.87 -44.50
CA TYR A 705 10.74 1.14 -43.71
C TYR A 705 11.65 0.32 -44.65
N ARG A 706 12.96 0.60 -44.65
CA ARG A 706 13.92 -0.01 -45.59
C ARG A 706 14.37 -1.41 -45.17
N GLY A 707 14.27 -1.78 -43.90
CA GLY A 707 14.87 -3.00 -43.33
C GLY A 707 16.01 -2.67 -42.36
N PRO A 708 16.87 -3.62 -41.94
CA PRO A 708 17.08 -4.95 -42.53
C PRO A 708 16.12 -6.03 -41.99
N PHE A 709 15.37 -5.76 -40.93
CA PHE A 709 14.40 -6.72 -40.39
C PHE A 709 13.15 -6.78 -41.25
N ARG A 710 12.42 -7.90 -41.22
CA ARG A 710 11.21 -8.08 -42.02
C ARG A 710 10.10 -7.09 -41.64
N ALA A 711 10.06 -6.68 -40.37
CA ALA A 711 9.16 -5.65 -39.86
C ALA A 711 9.71 -5.03 -38.57
N ILE A 712 9.22 -3.84 -38.22
CA ILE A 712 9.42 -3.16 -36.93
C ILE A 712 8.07 -2.64 -36.40
N VAL A 713 8.02 -2.31 -35.12
CA VAL A 713 6.89 -1.61 -34.48
C VAL A 713 7.33 -0.18 -34.17
N THR A 714 6.54 0.82 -34.58
CA THR A 714 6.82 2.25 -34.34
C THR A 714 6.52 2.65 -32.91
N ALA A 715 6.95 3.86 -32.50
CA ALA A 715 6.62 4.44 -31.20
C ALA A 715 5.10 4.62 -30.99
N SER A 716 4.34 4.73 -32.07
CA SER A 716 2.86 4.75 -32.07
C SER A 716 2.21 3.35 -32.00
N GLY A 717 2.99 2.27 -31.99
CA GLY A 717 2.50 0.89 -32.01
C GLY A 717 2.12 0.37 -33.40
N GLU A 718 2.44 1.09 -34.48
CA GLU A 718 2.13 0.66 -35.84
C GLU A 718 3.22 -0.29 -36.37
N VAL A 719 2.81 -1.44 -36.92
CA VAL A 719 3.76 -2.36 -37.59
C VAL A 719 4.10 -1.84 -38.98
N LEU A 720 5.40 -1.71 -39.30
CA LEU A 720 5.95 -1.38 -40.62
C LEU A 720 6.74 -2.58 -41.17
N ARG A 721 6.37 -3.08 -42.36
CA ARG A 721 7.13 -4.14 -43.04
C ARG A 721 8.21 -3.57 -43.95
N ALA A 722 9.33 -4.29 -44.12
CA ALA A 722 10.39 -3.83 -45.00
C ALA A 722 9.88 -3.69 -46.45
N GLY A 723 10.14 -2.53 -47.06
CA GLY A 723 9.68 -2.19 -48.41
C GLY A 723 8.25 -1.65 -48.48
N GLU A 724 7.51 -1.61 -47.36
CA GLU A 724 6.14 -1.09 -47.33
C GLU A 724 6.15 0.43 -47.14
N VAL A 725 5.36 1.13 -47.98
CA VAL A 725 5.00 2.52 -47.74
C VAL A 725 3.69 2.56 -46.97
N LYS A 726 3.73 3.09 -45.75
CA LYS A 726 2.56 3.20 -44.88
C LYS A 726 2.46 4.61 -44.33
N GLU A 727 1.27 5.17 -44.30
CA GLU A 727 1.04 6.43 -43.62
C GLU A 727 0.91 6.14 -42.13
N ILE A 728 1.76 6.75 -41.30
CA ILE A 728 1.79 6.57 -39.84
C ILE A 728 1.71 7.91 -39.12
N ALA A 729 1.32 7.89 -37.85
CA ALA A 729 1.60 9.01 -36.95
C ALA A 729 3.10 9.01 -36.65
N LEU A 730 3.86 9.88 -37.31
CA LEU A 730 5.33 9.85 -37.25
C LEU A 730 5.84 10.60 -36.03
N HIS A 731 6.33 9.90 -35.02
CA HIS A 731 6.95 10.52 -33.86
C HIS A 731 8.42 10.89 -34.11
N GLU A 732 9.00 11.76 -33.28
CA GLU A 732 10.42 12.12 -33.38
C GLU A 732 11.31 10.90 -33.11
N GLU A 733 10.88 9.96 -32.26
CA GLU A 733 11.58 8.71 -31.99
C GLU A 733 11.65 7.79 -33.21
N ASP A 734 10.57 7.74 -34.01
CA ASP A 734 10.55 6.96 -35.26
C ASP A 734 11.55 7.51 -36.29
N ARG A 735 11.78 8.83 -36.29
CA ARG A 735 12.73 9.48 -37.20
C ARG A 735 14.19 9.15 -36.90
N ARG A 736 14.51 8.73 -35.68
CA ARG A 736 15.87 8.38 -35.25
C ARG A 736 16.25 6.95 -35.61
N ALA A 737 15.29 6.12 -36.02
CA ALA A 737 15.59 4.81 -36.58
C ALA A 737 16.17 4.99 -37.99
N GLU A 738 17.46 4.65 -38.17
CA GLU A 738 18.22 4.81 -39.43
C GLU A 738 17.58 4.14 -40.67
N ALA A 739 16.47 3.43 -40.49
CA ALA A 739 15.77 2.65 -41.49
C ALA A 739 14.37 3.17 -41.88
N ILE A 740 13.85 4.24 -41.26
CA ILE A 740 12.54 4.83 -41.61
C ILE A 740 12.73 6.09 -42.45
N PHE A 741 12.27 6.05 -43.70
CA PHE A 741 12.27 7.21 -44.59
C PHE A 741 10.92 7.90 -44.58
N VAL A 742 10.91 9.19 -44.31
CA VAL A 742 9.72 10.04 -44.36
C VAL A 742 9.55 10.52 -45.79
N LEU A 743 8.38 10.31 -46.39
CA LEU A 743 8.09 10.73 -47.76
C LEU A 743 7.32 12.05 -47.77
N ASP A 744 7.72 12.98 -48.65
CA ASP A 744 6.95 14.17 -48.98
C ASP A 744 5.73 13.85 -49.87
N GLU A 745 4.94 14.88 -50.20
CA GLU A 745 3.75 14.74 -51.06
C GLU A 745 4.08 14.23 -52.47
N ALA A 746 5.32 14.40 -52.94
CA ALA A 746 5.81 13.91 -54.22
C ALA A 746 6.45 12.51 -54.12
N GLY A 747 6.46 11.89 -52.93
CA GLY A 747 7.04 10.57 -52.68
C GLY A 747 8.57 10.56 -52.54
N ARG A 748 9.20 11.72 -52.32
CA ARG A 748 10.66 11.85 -52.10
C ARG A 748 10.99 11.79 -50.63
N ILE A 749 12.21 11.35 -50.30
CA ILE A 749 12.68 11.25 -48.91
C ILE A 749 12.90 12.67 -48.35
N ALA A 750 12.20 13.00 -47.27
CA ALA A 750 12.10 14.31 -46.65
C ALA A 750 12.83 14.43 -45.29
N ASN A 751 13.39 13.32 -44.77
CA ASN A 751 14.31 13.33 -43.63
C ASN A 751 15.75 13.08 -44.13
N PRO A 752 16.57 14.13 -44.29
CA PRO A 752 17.90 14.03 -44.89
C PRO A 752 19.04 13.79 -43.90
N GLU A 753 18.77 13.59 -42.60
CA GLU A 753 19.81 13.26 -41.60
C GLU A 753 20.27 11.80 -41.77
N PHE A 754 20.83 11.51 -42.94
CA PHE A 754 21.90 10.55 -43.05
C PHE A 754 23.13 11.22 -42.43
N ASP A 755 23.79 10.54 -41.51
CA ASP A 755 25.17 10.82 -41.19
C ASP A 755 26.04 10.52 -42.44
N ALA A 756 26.04 11.47 -43.37
CA ALA A 756 27.08 11.65 -44.36
C ALA A 756 28.20 12.55 -43.78
N GLY A 757 28.32 12.63 -42.45
CA GLY A 757 29.28 13.42 -41.70
C GLY A 757 30.63 12.74 -41.47
N THR A 758 30.83 11.52 -41.98
CA THR A 758 32.19 11.03 -42.28
C THR A 758 32.48 11.15 -43.78
N ASN A 759 32.39 12.37 -44.32
CA ASN A 759 33.06 12.70 -45.57
C ASN A 759 34.02 13.87 -45.37
N SER A 760 35.30 13.52 -45.22
CA SER A 760 36.40 14.01 -46.03
C SER A 760 36.01 15.02 -47.13
N CYS A 761 35.78 16.28 -46.78
CA CYS A 761 36.29 17.46 -47.50
C CYS A 761 35.93 18.73 -46.70
N GLY A 762 36.94 19.43 -46.21
CA GLY A 762 36.77 20.69 -45.48
C GLY A 762 36.53 21.88 -46.41
N CYS A 763 35.47 22.64 -46.13
CA CYS A 763 35.43 24.11 -46.26
C CYS A 763 34.05 24.64 -45.80
N GLY A 764 33.99 25.18 -44.58
CA GLY A 764 32.82 25.90 -44.06
C GLY A 764 33.22 26.72 -42.83
N THR A 765 33.27 28.05 -42.99
CA THR A 765 33.64 29.05 -41.99
C THR A 765 32.51 29.27 -40.96
N PRO A 766 32.78 29.62 -39.68
CA PRO A 766 31.74 29.79 -38.67
C PRO A 766 30.98 31.12 -38.82
N ALA A 767 29.72 31.14 -38.38
CA ALA A 767 28.93 32.37 -38.23
C ALA A 767 29.24 33.07 -36.89
N GLU A 768 29.36 34.40 -36.92
CA GLU A 768 29.55 35.25 -35.74
C GLU A 768 28.21 35.56 -35.03
N PRO A 769 28.21 35.76 -33.69
CA PRO A 769 27.02 36.10 -32.91
C PRO A 769 26.64 37.59 -33.00
N SER A 770 25.34 37.91 -32.99
CA SER A 770 24.82 39.28 -33.04
C SER A 770 24.77 39.96 -31.66
N GLU A 771 25.01 41.28 -31.66
CA GLU A 771 25.09 42.19 -30.50
C GLU A 771 23.73 42.51 -29.80
N GLU A 772 22.64 41.79 -30.10
CA GLU A 772 21.30 42.17 -29.62
C GLU A 772 20.88 41.59 -28.25
N VAL A 773 21.79 40.89 -27.55
CA VAL A 773 21.51 40.32 -26.21
C VAL A 773 21.77 41.32 -25.07
N ALA A 774 22.39 42.48 -25.35
CA ALA A 774 22.72 43.49 -24.34
C ALA A 774 21.57 44.44 -23.95
N ALA A 775 20.43 44.42 -24.65
CA ALA A 775 19.34 45.39 -24.45
C ALA A 775 18.13 44.89 -23.63
N LEU A 776 18.14 43.63 -23.16
CA LEU A 776 16.97 42.99 -22.51
C LEU A 776 17.01 43.00 -20.96
N LEU A 777 17.88 43.79 -20.34
CA LEU A 777 18.08 43.82 -18.88
C LEU A 777 17.63 45.13 -18.22
N GLN A 778 16.37 45.54 -18.38
CA GLN A 778 15.75 46.52 -17.48
C GLN A 778 14.27 46.21 -17.21
N LYS A 779 14.02 45.51 -16.11
CA LYS A 779 13.00 45.79 -15.05
C LYS A 779 12.66 44.50 -14.28
N LEU A 780 13.10 44.45 -13.01
CA LEU A 780 12.59 43.53 -11.99
C LEU A 780 11.52 44.25 -11.15
N PRO A 781 10.45 43.55 -10.74
CA PRO A 781 9.78 43.85 -9.48
C PRO A 781 9.80 42.66 -8.50
N THR A 782 10.30 42.97 -7.31
CA THR A 782 9.91 42.56 -5.96
C THR A 782 9.02 41.34 -5.73
N HIS A 783 9.55 40.47 -4.86
CA HIS A 783 8.88 39.48 -4.00
C HIS A 783 7.46 39.87 -3.56
N ASP A 784 6.49 39.05 -3.98
CA ASP A 784 5.38 38.52 -3.17
C ASP A 784 4.32 37.99 -4.14
N ARG A 785 4.25 36.66 -4.36
CA ARG A 785 3.07 35.94 -4.89
C ARG A 785 3.30 34.43 -4.98
N LEU A 786 2.74 33.70 -4.02
CA LEU A 786 2.57 32.24 -4.06
C LEU A 786 1.67 31.76 -5.22
N ALA A 787 1.03 32.67 -5.98
CA ALA A 787 0.14 32.37 -7.10
C ALA A 787 0.86 32.00 -8.42
N GLU A 788 2.15 32.31 -8.57
CA GLU A 788 2.89 32.07 -9.82
C GLU A 788 3.42 30.63 -9.98
N PHE A 789 3.18 29.76 -9.00
CA PHE A 789 3.67 28.37 -8.97
C PHE A 789 2.66 27.34 -9.49
N ASN A 790 1.51 27.78 -10.01
CA ASN A 790 0.50 26.90 -10.61
C ASN A 790 0.13 25.72 -9.69
N LEU A 791 -0.03 25.99 -8.38
CA LEU A 791 -0.45 25.01 -7.40
C LEU A 791 -1.94 24.70 -7.61
N ALA A 792 -2.29 23.42 -7.62
CA ALA A 792 -3.69 23.03 -7.53
C ALA A 792 -4.20 23.38 -6.11
N PRO A 793 -5.46 23.83 -5.95
CA PRO A 793 -6.05 23.92 -4.61
C PRO A 793 -5.96 22.54 -3.94
N PRO A 794 -5.72 22.47 -2.62
CA PRO A 794 -5.63 21.19 -1.93
C PRO A 794 -6.89 20.36 -2.22
N ALA A 795 -6.71 19.09 -2.58
CA ALA A 795 -7.79 18.14 -2.50
C ALA A 795 -8.31 18.18 -1.06
N GLN A 796 -9.61 18.38 -0.87
CA GLN A 796 -10.23 18.18 0.44
C GLN A 796 -9.94 16.72 0.81
N GLN A 797 -8.99 16.54 1.73
CA GLN A 797 -8.58 15.25 2.27
C GLN A 797 -9.70 14.64 3.12
#